data_AF-A0A498JLZ8-F1
#
_entry.id   AF-A0A498JLZ8-F1
#
_cell.length_a   1.000
_cell.length_b   1.000
_cell.length_c   1.000
_cell.angle_alpha   90.00
_cell.angle_beta   90.00
_cell.angle_gamma   90.00
#
_symmetry.space_group_name_H-M   'P 1'
#
loop_
_entity.id
_entity.type
_entity.pdbx_description
1 polymer ?
#
loop_
_entity_poly.entity_id
_entity_poly.type
_entity_poly.pdbx_seq_one_letter_code
_entity_poly.pdbx_strand_id
1 'polypeptide(L)'
;MQVSGVIGDVSFVIPSGGGLRWPEFGHFHAHGQNHSHPLTDSKSFLSASFFRSCPSFCIPKLGNGLYNCRARGLVVRASKDSSDNLVPVAPLQFESPAGQLLAQILQTHPHLLPAAIDQQLENLQIDKDAQRKEAASSANLLYKRIAKVKDKERRMALEEIIYCLIVHKFVDREISMIPKISETSDPTGRVDFWPNQEKKLESVHSPEAYEMIQSHLSLVLGERLVGPLSSMVEISKIKLGKLYAASIMYGYFLKRVDERFQLERTMNTLPEGFTADPAPANQLWDPDSLIRIAPDGASDSDSDSKSYRLRSYVTYLDAETLQRYATIRSKEAISLIENQTQALFGKPDIRIAADGSIDAPNDEVIALTFSGLTMLILEAVAFGSFLIVESISYLSVHLEEQAWLRDRAKEILAFMCNCKQELEIELQIEQNFTGAAFYNLTTIPFDQGYIPLFGDGNLVRSPDGKGVRLLLDRFTGSGFISSNLYNHGFFSANIKLPSDYTAGICVAFYTSNADVFEKSHDELDIEFLGNTEGKPWRFQTNIYGNGSTNRGREERYRLWFDPTKDFHRYSILWTPEKIIFYVDEVPIREVVRNEEMGADYPSKPMSLYTTIWDASSWATSGGKYKVNYKYAPFVAEFKDLALEGCPADPIQQIPPAEACAEHYTHLATQDYSVISPQRRAAMSSFRQRYMYYSYCYDSLRYPVPPPECVTVPAEKARFKDTGRLKFGGSHKRQSKRKSHKRNRAVPNSDNAADI
;
A
#
# COMPACT_ATOMS: atom_id res chain seq x y z
N MET A 1 -11.09 -61.24 24.54
CA MET A 1 -10.45 -61.75 23.31
C MET A 1 -9.43 -60.69 22.91
N GLN A 2 -8.11 -60.88 23.06
CA GLN A 2 -7.22 -61.82 22.33
C GLN A 2 -7.15 -61.53 20.83
N VAL A 3 -6.00 -61.58 20.12
CA VAL A 3 -4.55 -61.63 20.46
C VAL A 3 -3.82 -61.32 19.12
N SER A 4 -2.92 -60.34 19.01
CA SER A 4 -1.44 -60.39 19.18
C SER A 4 -0.61 -61.12 18.09
N GLY A 5 0.56 -60.56 17.77
CA GLY A 5 1.61 -61.11 16.88
C GLY A 5 2.68 -60.04 16.57
N VAL A 6 3.50 -59.57 17.53
CA VAL A 6 4.82 -60.16 17.94
C VAL A 6 5.87 -59.95 16.84
N ILE A 7 6.79 -58.95 16.92
CA ILE A 7 7.94 -58.72 17.83
C ILE A 7 9.11 -59.70 17.65
N GLY A 8 10.32 -59.16 17.49
CA GLY A 8 11.60 -59.85 17.63
C GLY A 8 12.70 -58.87 18.05
N ASP A 9 13.08 -58.89 19.33
CA ASP A 9 14.12 -58.04 19.92
C ASP A 9 15.55 -58.51 19.59
N VAL A 10 16.53 -57.60 19.65
CA VAL A 10 17.95 -57.92 19.90
C VAL A 10 18.54 -56.94 20.93
N SER A 11 19.31 -57.47 21.87
CA SER A 11 19.59 -56.87 23.18
C SER A 11 20.87 -56.01 23.27
N PHE A 12 20.91 -55.20 24.34
CA PHE A 12 22.02 -54.37 24.81
C PHE A 12 23.32 -55.13 25.16
N VAL A 13 24.46 -54.44 25.02
CA VAL A 13 25.64 -54.57 25.91
C VAL A 13 26.22 -53.16 26.20
N ILE A 14 26.55 -52.89 27.47
CA ILE A 14 27.28 -51.70 27.97
C ILE A 14 28.53 -52.22 28.70
N PRO A 15 29.68 -51.52 28.68
CA PRO A 15 30.06 -50.57 29.74
C PRO A 15 30.55 -49.21 29.16
N SER A 16 30.22 -48.04 29.73
CA SER A 16 30.79 -47.45 30.97
C SER A 16 32.33 -47.30 30.91
N GLY A 17 32.95 -46.13 31.09
CA GLY A 17 32.45 -44.79 31.44
C GLY A 17 33.50 -44.08 32.30
N GLY A 18 33.88 -42.84 31.97
CA GLY A 18 34.88 -42.09 32.73
C GLY A 18 35.35 -40.82 32.05
N GLY A 19 34.86 -39.67 32.50
CA GLY A 19 35.39 -38.36 32.12
C GLY A 19 36.29 -37.78 33.21
N LEU A 20 37.20 -36.88 32.86
CA LEU A 20 37.83 -35.94 33.79
C LEU A 20 38.41 -34.72 33.04
N ARG A 21 37.92 -33.55 33.46
CA ARG A 21 38.60 -32.25 33.67
C ARG A 21 39.81 -31.82 32.81
N TRP A 22 39.71 -30.56 32.37
CA TRP A 22 40.81 -29.66 32.02
C TRP A 22 41.74 -29.39 33.22
N PRO A 23 42.98 -28.96 32.96
CA PRO A 23 43.42 -27.68 33.54
C PRO A 23 44.08 -26.72 32.53
N GLU A 24 44.31 -25.50 33.00
CA GLU A 24 44.77 -24.33 32.24
C GLU A 24 46.31 -24.20 32.07
N PHE A 25 46.69 -23.20 31.25
CA PHE A 25 47.92 -22.38 31.28
C PHE A 25 49.32 -23.03 31.14
N GLY A 26 50.12 -22.47 30.23
CA GLY A 26 51.59 -22.57 30.26
C GLY A 26 52.28 -22.39 28.91
N HIS A 27 52.82 -21.20 28.61
CA HIS A 27 53.82 -21.03 27.55
C HIS A 27 55.09 -21.83 27.87
N PHE A 28 55.83 -22.31 26.86
CA PHE A 28 57.14 -21.76 26.45
C PHE A 28 57.82 -22.53 25.28
N HIS A 29 58.81 -21.87 24.68
CA HIS A 29 59.92 -22.30 23.79
C HIS A 29 60.37 -23.79 23.79
N ALA A 30 61.09 -24.33 22.79
CA ALA A 30 61.46 -23.91 21.42
C ALA A 30 62.20 -25.09 20.70
N HIS A 31 62.54 -24.91 19.42
CA HIS A 31 63.64 -25.55 18.66
C HIS A 31 64.04 -27.03 18.92
N GLY A 32 64.06 -27.81 17.83
CA GLY A 32 65.37 -28.24 17.30
C GLY A 32 65.61 -29.73 17.00
N GLN A 33 65.52 -30.06 15.70
CA GLN A 33 66.47 -30.90 14.95
C GLN A 33 66.69 -32.41 15.27
N ASN A 34 66.42 -33.20 14.20
CA ASN A 34 67.13 -34.40 13.72
C ASN A 34 66.90 -35.72 14.50
N HIS A 35 67.01 -36.94 13.94
CA HIS A 35 67.71 -37.42 12.74
C HIS A 35 66.95 -38.52 11.95
N SER A 36 67.42 -38.72 10.73
CA SER A 36 67.16 -39.78 9.73
C SER A 36 67.33 -41.26 10.17
N HIS A 37 66.46 -42.15 9.62
CA HIS A 37 66.70 -43.49 9.00
C HIS A 37 67.59 -44.57 9.69
N PRO A 38 67.39 -45.91 9.47
CA PRO A 38 67.28 -46.53 8.12
C PRO A 38 66.50 -47.89 7.95
N LEU A 39 66.35 -48.35 6.67
CA LEU A 39 66.24 -49.75 6.12
C LEU A 39 65.21 -50.74 6.76
N THR A 40 64.56 -51.74 6.14
CA THR A 40 64.40 -52.37 4.79
C THR A 40 63.06 -53.16 4.86
N ASP A 41 62.35 -53.64 3.84
CA ASP A 41 62.75 -54.61 2.78
C ASP A 41 61.64 -54.74 1.69
N SER A 42 61.68 -55.77 0.83
CA SER A 42 61.26 -55.72 -0.58
C SER A 42 60.42 -56.93 -1.08
N LYS A 43 59.66 -56.72 -2.20
CA LYS A 43 59.20 -57.65 -3.29
C LYS A 43 57.94 -57.10 -4.00
N SER A 44 57.98 -56.58 -5.24
CA SER A 44 57.94 -57.27 -6.55
C SER A 44 56.62 -58.04 -6.80
N PHE A 45 55.68 -57.56 -7.62
CA PHE A 45 55.62 -57.69 -9.11
C PHE A 45 54.32 -56.99 -9.64
N LEU A 46 54.01 -56.76 -10.93
CA LEU A 46 54.58 -57.17 -12.25
C LEU A 46 54.38 -56.04 -13.32
N SER A 47 54.35 -56.39 -14.62
CA SER A 47 54.33 -55.59 -15.86
C SER A 47 52.92 -55.36 -16.49
N ALA A 48 52.65 -54.60 -17.58
CA ALA A 48 53.47 -53.99 -18.66
C ALA A 48 52.72 -52.81 -19.37
N SER A 49 53.36 -51.67 -19.74
CA SER A 49 53.76 -51.23 -21.11
C SER A 49 52.64 -50.72 -22.06
N PHE A 50 52.74 -49.71 -22.95
CA PHE A 50 53.83 -48.92 -23.61
C PHE A 50 53.40 -47.42 -23.78
N PHE A 51 54.26 -46.40 -23.52
CA PHE A 51 55.04 -45.56 -24.50
C PHE A 51 54.25 -44.91 -25.65
N ARG A 52 54.36 -43.60 -26.00
CA ARG A 52 55.50 -42.70 -26.34
C ARG A 52 54.96 -41.24 -26.45
N SER A 53 55.69 -40.10 -26.50
CA SER A 53 57.13 -39.75 -26.46
C SER A 53 57.29 -38.24 -26.14
N CYS A 54 58.42 -37.81 -25.56
CA CYS A 54 58.87 -36.40 -25.47
C CYS A 54 59.90 -36.08 -26.59
N PRO A 55 60.27 -34.80 -26.79
CA PRO A 55 61.66 -34.37 -26.52
C PRO A 55 61.71 -33.02 -25.78
N SER A 56 62.41 -32.87 -24.65
CA SER A 56 63.87 -32.70 -24.45
C SER A 56 64.38 -31.24 -24.46
N PHE A 57 64.71 -30.75 -23.26
CA PHE A 57 65.99 -30.14 -22.85
C PHE A 57 66.69 -29.06 -23.72
N CYS A 58 67.03 -27.93 -23.08
CA CYS A 58 68.43 -27.47 -22.94
C CYS A 58 68.59 -26.35 -21.89
N ILE A 59 69.69 -26.37 -21.12
CA ILE A 59 70.12 -25.30 -20.19
C ILE A 59 71.44 -24.70 -20.71
N PRO A 60 71.63 -23.38 -20.63
CA PRO A 60 72.94 -22.79 -20.40
C PRO A 60 72.99 -22.05 -19.06
N LYS A 61 74.11 -22.18 -18.33
CA LYS A 61 74.42 -21.37 -17.14
C LYS A 61 75.12 -20.06 -17.55
N LEU A 62 74.92 -19.04 -16.69
CA LEU A 62 75.90 -18.08 -16.16
C LEU A 62 75.54 -16.60 -16.37
N GLY A 63 75.50 -15.82 -15.29
CA GLY A 63 75.37 -14.36 -15.32
C GLY A 63 74.75 -13.77 -14.05
N ASN A 64 75.55 -13.11 -13.21
CA ASN A 64 75.05 -12.31 -12.09
C ASN A 64 74.28 -11.07 -12.60
N GLY A 65 73.15 -10.74 -11.97
CA GLY A 65 72.40 -9.51 -12.27
C GLY A 65 71.17 -9.34 -11.37
N LEU A 66 71.25 -8.45 -10.38
CA LEU A 66 70.26 -8.31 -9.32
C LEU A 66 69.29 -7.15 -9.64
N TYR A 67 68.23 -7.42 -10.40
CA TYR A 67 67.24 -6.39 -10.80
C TYR A 67 65.80 -6.92 -10.76
N ASN A 68 64.93 -6.24 -9.99
CA ASN A 68 63.50 -6.56 -9.91
C ASN A 68 62.78 -6.31 -11.25
N CYS A 69 62.02 -7.29 -11.73
CA CYS A 69 61.04 -7.08 -12.82
C CYS A 69 59.75 -7.88 -12.62
N ARG A 70 58.63 -7.14 -12.65
CA ARG A 70 57.23 -7.58 -12.55
C ARG A 70 56.91 -8.87 -13.33
N ALA A 71 56.34 -9.86 -12.63
CA ALA A 71 55.50 -10.86 -13.26
C ALA A 71 54.23 -10.18 -13.82
N ARG A 72 54.01 -10.25 -15.15
CA ARG A 72 52.72 -9.96 -15.76
C ARG A 72 51.86 -11.21 -15.68
N GLY A 73 50.83 -11.20 -14.84
CA GLY A 73 49.83 -12.26 -14.81
C GLY A 73 49.05 -12.31 -16.12
N LEU A 74 49.05 -13.47 -16.77
CA LEU A 74 48.24 -13.71 -17.98
C LEU A 74 46.78 -13.92 -17.55
N VAL A 75 45.91 -12.92 -17.79
CA VAL A 75 44.47 -13.07 -17.53
C VAL A 75 43.85 -13.89 -18.67
N VAL A 76 43.68 -15.19 -18.44
CA VAL A 76 42.89 -16.05 -19.32
C VAL A 76 41.41 -15.80 -19.02
N ARG A 77 40.73 -15.08 -19.91
CA ARG A 77 39.26 -15.02 -19.93
C ARG A 77 38.75 -16.24 -20.69
N ALA A 78 38.16 -17.20 -19.99
CA ALA A 78 37.41 -18.27 -20.65
C ALA A 78 36.18 -17.67 -21.35
N SER A 79 35.95 -18.03 -22.61
CA SER A 79 34.69 -17.75 -23.30
C SER A 79 33.66 -18.78 -22.85
N LYS A 80 32.48 -18.34 -22.44
CA LYS A 80 31.39 -19.23 -22.01
C LYS A 80 30.60 -19.67 -23.24
N ASP A 81 31.07 -20.74 -23.88
CA ASP A 81 30.35 -21.43 -24.96
C ASP A 81 30.28 -22.93 -24.65
N SER A 82 29.30 -23.28 -23.81
CA SER A 82 28.85 -24.65 -23.56
C SER A 82 27.38 -24.59 -23.15
N SER A 83 26.51 -24.40 -24.13
CA SER A 83 25.06 -24.48 -23.98
C SER A 83 24.62 -25.95 -23.85
N ASP A 84 24.90 -26.57 -22.71
CA ASP A 84 24.13 -27.73 -22.29
C ASP A 84 22.70 -27.26 -21.97
N ASN A 85 21.71 -27.94 -22.54
CA ASN A 85 20.29 -27.55 -22.48
C ASN A 85 19.67 -27.83 -21.11
N LEU A 86 20.16 -27.14 -20.07
CA LEU A 86 19.61 -27.16 -18.72
C LEU A 86 18.53 -26.08 -18.61
N VAL A 87 17.28 -26.51 -18.42
CA VAL A 87 16.15 -25.61 -18.17
C VAL A 87 16.42 -24.80 -16.89
N PRO A 88 16.32 -23.45 -16.91
CA PRO A 88 16.49 -22.65 -15.71
C PRO A 88 15.50 -23.03 -14.62
N VAL A 89 16.02 -23.34 -13.42
CA VAL A 89 15.20 -23.71 -12.24
C VAL A 89 14.42 -22.50 -11.69
N ALA A 90 14.91 -21.29 -11.96
CA ALA A 90 14.32 -20.02 -11.54
C ALA A 90 14.61 -18.92 -12.59
N PRO A 91 13.81 -17.84 -12.65
CA PRO A 91 13.92 -16.84 -13.73
C PRO A 91 15.13 -15.90 -13.62
N LEU A 92 15.65 -15.58 -12.42
CA LEU A 92 16.84 -14.75 -12.25
C LEU A 92 18.11 -15.59 -12.39
N GLN A 93 19.10 -15.06 -13.12
CA GLN A 93 20.36 -15.75 -13.40
C GLN A 93 21.46 -15.38 -12.42
N PHE A 94 22.35 -16.34 -12.14
CA PHE A 94 23.50 -16.16 -11.25
C PHE A 94 24.74 -15.70 -12.03
N GLU A 95 25.23 -14.50 -11.74
CA GLU A 95 26.40 -13.89 -12.39
C GLU A 95 27.68 -14.07 -11.55
N SER A 96 27.59 -14.10 -10.22
CA SER A 96 28.76 -14.22 -9.34
C SER A 96 29.33 -15.66 -9.33
N PRO A 97 30.64 -15.84 -9.03
CA PRO A 97 31.22 -17.17 -8.89
C PRO A 97 30.56 -18.02 -7.79
N ALA A 98 30.13 -17.37 -6.69
CA ALA A 98 29.45 -18.03 -5.59
C ALA A 98 28.05 -18.51 -6.02
N GLY A 99 27.26 -17.65 -6.68
CA GLY A 99 25.94 -18.02 -7.18
C GLY A 99 25.98 -19.08 -8.28
N GLN A 100 26.97 -19.05 -9.18
CA GLN A 100 27.14 -20.09 -10.21
C GLN A 100 27.45 -21.46 -9.59
N LEU A 101 28.30 -21.51 -8.56
CA LEU A 101 28.55 -22.73 -7.79
C LEU A 101 27.28 -23.22 -7.09
N LEU A 102 26.54 -22.32 -6.44
CA LEU A 102 25.30 -22.67 -5.73
C LEU A 102 24.19 -23.12 -6.68
N ALA A 103 24.06 -22.52 -7.86
CA ALA A 103 23.13 -22.96 -8.91
C ALA A 103 23.44 -24.39 -9.39
N GLN A 104 24.73 -24.72 -9.56
CA GLN A 104 25.15 -26.08 -9.92
C GLN A 104 24.85 -27.09 -8.81
N ILE A 105 25.04 -26.71 -7.54
CA ILE A 105 24.71 -27.55 -6.38
C ILE A 105 23.19 -27.73 -6.26
N LEU A 106 22.40 -26.66 -6.43
CA LEU A 106 20.94 -26.70 -6.44
C LEU A 106 20.39 -27.65 -7.52
N GLN A 107 21.04 -27.72 -8.69
CA GLN A 107 20.63 -28.63 -9.77
C GLN A 107 21.09 -30.08 -9.57
N THR A 108 22.29 -30.30 -9.01
CA THR A 108 22.90 -31.65 -8.97
C THR A 108 22.76 -32.35 -7.62
N HIS A 109 22.83 -31.60 -6.51
CA HIS A 109 22.82 -32.12 -5.14
C HIS A 109 22.09 -31.15 -4.19
N PRO A 110 20.76 -30.94 -4.33
CA PRO A 110 20.01 -29.95 -3.53
C PRO A 110 20.21 -30.09 -2.01
N HIS A 111 20.37 -31.32 -1.53
CA HIS A 111 20.57 -31.64 -0.11
C HIS A 111 21.90 -31.11 0.48
N LEU A 112 22.90 -30.80 -0.35
CA LEU A 112 24.16 -30.20 0.09
C LEU A 112 24.10 -28.66 0.10
N LEU A 113 23.04 -28.07 -0.45
CA LEU A 113 22.96 -26.63 -0.66
C LEU A 113 23.01 -25.81 0.65
N PRO A 114 22.33 -26.17 1.76
CA PRO A 114 22.42 -25.40 3.00
C PRO A 114 23.86 -25.30 3.52
N ALA A 115 24.59 -26.42 3.56
CA ALA A 115 25.99 -26.45 3.99
C ALA A 115 26.92 -25.68 3.03
N ALA A 116 26.67 -25.76 1.72
CA ALA A 116 27.42 -24.97 0.74
C ALA A 116 27.19 -23.46 0.91
N ILE A 117 25.97 -23.06 1.27
CA ILE A 117 25.59 -21.66 1.53
C ILE A 117 26.25 -21.15 2.80
N ASP A 118 26.21 -21.90 3.90
CA ASP A 118 26.89 -21.53 5.15
C ASP A 118 28.39 -21.29 4.91
N GLN A 119 29.04 -22.15 4.11
CA GLN A 119 30.44 -21.98 3.73
C GLN A 119 30.69 -20.71 2.89
N GLN A 120 29.81 -20.36 1.96
CA GLN A 120 29.93 -19.10 1.19
C GLN A 120 29.72 -17.87 2.07
N LEU A 121 28.78 -17.91 3.02
CA LEU A 121 28.53 -16.83 3.97
C LEU A 121 29.73 -16.61 4.92
N GLU A 122 30.37 -17.69 5.38
CA GLU A 122 31.61 -17.62 6.16
C GLU A 122 32.76 -16.98 5.35
N ASN A 123 32.97 -17.43 4.11
CA ASN A 123 33.98 -16.86 3.21
C ASN A 123 33.79 -15.34 3.01
N LEU A 124 32.54 -14.89 2.77
CA LEU A 124 32.20 -13.47 2.62
C LEU A 124 32.48 -12.66 3.89
N GLN A 125 32.29 -13.24 5.08
CA GLN A 125 32.61 -12.59 6.36
C GLN A 125 34.13 -12.49 6.58
N ILE A 126 34.89 -13.54 6.25
CA ILE A 126 36.36 -13.53 6.29
C ILE A 126 36.93 -12.43 5.36
N ASP A 127 36.45 -12.35 4.12
CA ASP A 127 36.87 -11.33 3.15
C ASP A 127 36.53 -9.90 3.58
N LYS A 128 35.38 -9.71 4.24
CA LYS A 128 34.94 -8.44 4.82
C LYS A 128 35.86 -7.99 5.96
N ASP A 129 36.22 -8.91 6.86
CA ASP A 129 37.11 -8.59 7.99
C ASP A 129 38.57 -8.41 7.58
N ALA A 130 39.05 -9.15 6.57
CA ALA A 130 40.35 -8.91 5.95
C ALA A 130 40.40 -7.50 5.33
N GLN A 131 39.40 -7.13 4.54
CA GLN A 131 39.34 -5.80 3.92
C GLN A 131 39.23 -4.67 4.96
N ARG A 132 38.50 -4.87 6.07
CA ARG A 132 38.41 -3.85 7.14
C ARG A 132 39.78 -3.54 7.75
N LYS A 133 40.66 -4.54 7.86
CA LYS A 133 42.06 -4.39 8.30
C LYS A 133 42.92 -3.66 7.24
N GLU A 134 42.77 -3.99 5.95
CA GLU A 134 43.46 -3.29 4.84
C GLU A 134 43.06 -1.81 4.72
N ALA A 135 41.77 -1.50 4.91
CA ALA A 135 41.22 -0.14 4.79
C ALA A 135 41.67 0.78 5.94
N ALA A 136 41.87 0.25 7.15
CA ALA A 136 42.43 0.99 8.27
C ALA A 136 43.91 1.36 8.09
N SER A 137 44.62 0.66 7.19
CA SER A 137 46.06 0.82 6.96
C SER A 137 46.41 1.78 5.81
N SER A 138 45.48 2.08 4.89
CA SER A 138 45.83 2.69 3.59
C SER A 138 45.07 3.98 3.26
N ALA A 139 45.79 5.11 3.22
CA ALA A 139 45.25 6.43 2.87
C ALA A 139 45.05 6.69 1.36
N ASN A 140 45.47 5.75 0.49
CA ASN A 140 45.58 5.97 -0.95
C ASN A 140 44.23 5.79 -1.69
N LEU A 141 43.93 6.69 -2.63
CA LEU A 141 42.76 6.67 -3.51
C LEU A 141 42.55 5.36 -4.29
N LEU A 142 43.64 4.64 -4.64
CA LEU A 142 43.55 3.35 -5.31
C LEU A 142 42.87 2.29 -4.43
N TYR A 143 43.31 2.16 -3.16
CA TYR A 143 42.72 1.19 -2.23
C TYR A 143 41.25 1.50 -1.94
N LYS A 144 40.86 2.79 -1.87
CA LYS A 144 39.44 3.18 -1.75
C LYS A 144 38.60 2.74 -2.95
N ARG A 145 39.13 2.80 -4.18
CA ARG A 145 38.43 2.30 -5.38
C ARG A 145 38.35 0.77 -5.41
N ILE A 146 39.44 0.07 -5.11
CA ILE A 146 39.47 -1.40 -4.99
C ILE A 146 38.48 -1.86 -3.92
N ALA A 147 38.42 -1.17 -2.78
CA ALA A 147 37.52 -1.51 -1.69
C ALA A 147 36.04 -1.40 -2.11
N LYS A 148 35.68 -0.35 -2.87
CA LYS A 148 34.33 -0.16 -3.42
C LYS A 148 33.94 -1.22 -4.45
N VAL A 149 34.90 -1.74 -5.24
CA VAL A 149 34.64 -2.84 -6.19
C VAL A 149 34.42 -4.15 -5.44
N LYS A 150 35.34 -4.53 -4.54
CA LYS A 150 35.18 -5.71 -3.66
C LYS A 150 33.87 -5.68 -2.87
N ASP A 151 33.44 -4.51 -2.39
CA ASP A 151 32.16 -4.38 -1.69
C ASP A 151 30.95 -4.62 -2.59
N LYS A 152 30.98 -4.13 -3.85
CA LYS A 152 29.95 -4.42 -4.84
C LYS A 152 29.89 -5.92 -5.15
N GLU A 153 31.05 -6.57 -5.33
CA GLU A 153 31.16 -8.01 -5.61
C GLU A 153 30.57 -8.86 -4.48
N ARG A 154 30.94 -8.58 -3.21
CA ARG A 154 30.33 -9.26 -2.05
C ARG A 154 28.83 -9.06 -1.95
N ARG A 155 28.33 -7.86 -2.26
CA ARG A 155 26.91 -7.55 -2.18
C ARG A 155 26.10 -8.32 -3.22
N MET A 156 26.63 -8.43 -4.44
CA MET A 156 26.08 -9.25 -5.52
C MET A 156 26.07 -10.74 -5.15
N ALA A 157 27.18 -11.24 -4.59
CA ALA A 157 27.25 -12.62 -4.10
C ALA A 157 26.24 -12.89 -2.95
N LEU A 158 26.09 -11.95 -2.00
CA LEU A 158 25.12 -12.08 -0.90
C LEU A 158 23.66 -12.06 -1.41
N GLU A 159 23.35 -11.20 -2.38
CA GLU A 159 22.04 -11.15 -3.02
C GLU A 159 21.71 -12.48 -3.73
N GLU A 160 22.66 -13.04 -4.49
CA GLU A 160 22.54 -14.34 -5.14
C GLU A 160 22.42 -15.51 -4.14
N ILE A 161 23.12 -15.46 -3.00
CA ILE A 161 22.97 -16.47 -1.94
C ILE A 161 21.55 -16.41 -1.34
N ILE A 162 21.02 -15.22 -1.06
CA ILE A 162 19.64 -15.04 -0.57
C ILE A 162 18.64 -15.56 -1.61
N TYR A 163 18.85 -15.28 -2.90
CA TYR A 163 18.01 -15.84 -3.96
C TYR A 163 18.06 -17.38 -3.98
N CYS A 164 19.25 -17.96 -3.90
CA CYS A 164 19.41 -19.41 -3.93
C CYS A 164 18.70 -20.09 -2.74
N LEU A 165 18.67 -19.46 -1.56
CA LEU A 165 17.88 -19.93 -0.41
C LEU A 165 16.38 -19.90 -0.68
N ILE A 166 15.88 -18.85 -1.33
CA ILE A 166 14.46 -18.76 -1.70
C ILE A 166 14.10 -19.85 -2.72
N VAL A 167 14.89 -19.99 -3.80
CA VAL A 167 14.66 -21.04 -4.81
C VAL A 167 14.71 -22.43 -4.18
N HIS A 168 15.62 -22.66 -3.24
CA HIS A 168 15.67 -23.91 -2.46
C HIS A 168 14.37 -24.17 -1.69
N LYS A 169 13.74 -23.16 -1.07
CA LYS A 169 12.41 -23.30 -0.42
C LYS A 169 11.27 -23.64 -1.38
N PHE A 170 11.33 -23.19 -2.63
CA PHE A 170 10.40 -23.61 -3.68
C PHE A 170 10.65 -25.06 -4.11
N VAL A 171 11.92 -25.44 -4.34
CA VAL A 171 12.33 -26.80 -4.75
C VAL A 171 12.03 -27.84 -3.66
N ASP A 172 12.35 -27.56 -2.39
CA ASP A 172 12.04 -28.41 -1.22
C ASP A 172 10.54 -28.74 -1.10
N ARG A 173 9.69 -27.85 -1.60
CA ARG A 173 8.22 -27.96 -1.57
C ARG A 173 7.63 -28.45 -2.90
N GLU A 174 8.48 -28.84 -3.85
CA GLU A 174 8.10 -29.24 -5.21
C GLU A 174 7.21 -28.20 -5.94
N ILE A 175 7.47 -26.92 -5.72
CA ILE A 175 6.81 -25.81 -6.39
C ILE A 175 7.72 -25.33 -7.52
N SER A 176 7.18 -25.18 -8.73
CA SER A 176 7.93 -24.73 -9.89
C SER A 176 7.74 -23.21 -10.00
N MET A 177 8.83 -22.45 -9.98
CA MET A 177 8.74 -21.00 -10.14
C MET A 177 8.27 -20.63 -11.54
N ILE A 178 7.47 -19.58 -11.64
CA ILE A 178 6.98 -19.02 -12.90
C ILE A 178 8.18 -18.61 -13.78
N PRO A 179 8.25 -19.07 -15.04
CA PRO A 179 9.33 -18.70 -15.94
C PRO A 179 9.17 -17.25 -16.43
N LYS A 180 10.24 -16.70 -17.01
CA LYS A 180 10.22 -15.38 -17.65
C LYS A 180 9.07 -15.27 -18.66
N ILE A 181 8.23 -14.25 -18.50
CA ILE A 181 7.07 -13.99 -19.36
C ILE A 181 7.54 -13.32 -20.64
N SER A 182 7.47 -14.07 -21.74
CA SER A 182 7.92 -13.67 -23.08
C SER A 182 6.73 -13.69 -24.04
N GLU A 183 6.88 -13.08 -25.22
CA GLU A 183 5.87 -13.14 -26.29
C GLU A 183 5.54 -14.60 -26.64
N THR A 184 4.26 -14.91 -26.82
CA THR A 184 3.79 -16.27 -27.15
C THR A 184 3.34 -16.35 -28.60
N SER A 185 3.52 -17.51 -29.22
CA SER A 185 2.99 -17.83 -30.55
C SER A 185 1.49 -18.19 -30.52
N ASP A 186 0.80 -17.89 -29.42
CA ASP A 186 -0.61 -18.19 -29.22
C ASP A 186 -1.48 -17.10 -29.86
N PRO A 187 -2.49 -17.44 -30.68
CA PRO A 187 -3.31 -16.44 -31.37
C PRO A 187 -4.18 -15.57 -30.44
N THR A 188 -4.27 -15.89 -29.14
CA THR A 188 -4.96 -15.05 -28.14
C THR A 188 -4.01 -14.23 -27.26
N GLY A 189 -2.69 -14.27 -27.53
CA GLY A 189 -1.69 -13.54 -26.75
C GLY A 189 -1.55 -14.02 -25.30
N ARG A 190 -2.05 -15.22 -25.01
CA ARG A 190 -2.08 -15.81 -23.66
C ARG A 190 -0.67 -16.20 -23.21
N VAL A 191 -0.32 -15.97 -21.94
CA VAL A 191 1.02 -16.29 -21.40
C VAL A 191 1.05 -17.22 -20.18
N ASP A 192 -0.08 -17.50 -19.53
CA ASP A 192 -0.20 -18.32 -18.32
C ASP A 192 -0.31 -19.84 -18.56
N PHE A 193 0.57 -20.41 -19.37
CA PHE A 193 0.66 -21.86 -19.59
C PHE A 193 1.43 -22.59 -18.47
N TRP A 194 1.15 -22.24 -17.21
CA TRP A 194 1.83 -22.74 -16.03
C TRP A 194 1.03 -23.87 -15.36
N PRO A 195 1.69 -24.81 -14.65
CA PRO A 195 0.96 -25.81 -13.86
C PRO A 195 0.15 -25.12 -12.75
N ASN A 196 -1.09 -25.55 -12.51
CA ASN A 196 -1.80 -25.14 -11.31
C ASN A 196 -1.14 -25.83 -10.10
N GLN A 197 -0.53 -25.03 -9.23
CA GLN A 197 0.12 -25.47 -7.99
C GLN A 197 -0.46 -24.74 -6.77
N GLU A 198 -1.69 -24.23 -6.87
CA GLU A 198 -2.40 -23.44 -5.84
C GLU A 198 -2.25 -24.09 -4.46
N LYS A 199 -2.73 -25.33 -4.27
CA LYS A 199 -2.62 -26.09 -3.02
C LYS A 199 -1.19 -26.24 -2.46
N LYS A 200 -0.16 -26.27 -3.32
CA LYS A 200 1.24 -26.30 -2.85
C LYS A 200 1.65 -24.93 -2.31
N LEU A 201 1.25 -23.85 -2.96
CA LEU A 201 1.46 -22.47 -2.49
C LEU A 201 0.65 -22.16 -1.22
N GLU A 202 -0.60 -22.66 -1.09
CA GLU A 202 -1.38 -22.56 0.15
C GLU A 202 -0.59 -23.12 1.36
N SER A 203 0.05 -24.28 1.17
CA SER A 203 0.84 -24.98 2.21
C SER A 203 2.09 -24.24 2.69
N VAL A 204 2.46 -23.12 2.07
CA VAL A 204 3.58 -22.26 2.50
C VAL A 204 3.21 -21.46 3.75
N HIS A 205 1.92 -21.19 3.97
CA HIS A 205 1.42 -20.25 4.97
C HIS A 205 0.67 -20.96 6.10
N SER A 206 0.53 -20.30 7.26
CA SER A 206 -0.40 -20.75 8.30
C SER A 206 -1.85 -20.58 7.81
N PRO A 207 -2.84 -21.30 8.37
CA PRO A 207 -4.25 -21.10 8.01
C PRO A 207 -4.69 -19.64 8.20
N GLU A 208 -4.29 -19.02 9.32
CA GLU A 208 -4.66 -17.63 9.62
C GLU A 208 -3.95 -16.61 8.72
N ALA A 209 -2.73 -16.90 8.26
CA ALA A 209 -2.08 -16.11 7.22
C ALA A 209 -2.75 -16.33 5.86
N TYR A 210 -3.14 -17.56 5.52
CA TYR A 210 -3.78 -17.85 4.24
C TYR A 210 -5.16 -17.19 4.11
N GLU A 211 -5.96 -17.09 5.19
CA GLU A 211 -7.17 -16.26 5.21
C GLU A 211 -6.89 -14.79 4.84
N MET A 212 -5.78 -14.22 5.33
CA MET A 212 -5.35 -12.88 4.94
C MET A 212 -4.90 -12.81 3.47
N ILE A 213 -4.28 -13.87 2.94
CA ILE A 213 -3.90 -13.98 1.52
C ILE A 213 -5.13 -14.11 0.62
N GLN A 214 -6.15 -14.87 1.03
CA GLN A 214 -7.43 -14.93 0.33
C GLN A 214 -8.11 -13.56 0.32
N SER A 215 -8.04 -12.80 1.42
CA SER A 215 -8.47 -11.40 1.42
C SER A 215 -7.64 -10.51 0.50
N HIS A 216 -6.31 -10.70 0.39
CA HIS A 216 -5.44 -9.97 -0.55
C HIS A 216 -5.77 -10.32 -2.01
N LEU A 217 -5.94 -11.60 -2.33
CA LEU A 217 -6.40 -12.08 -3.64
C LEU A 217 -7.76 -11.50 -3.99
N SER A 218 -8.72 -11.50 -3.06
CA SER A 218 -10.06 -10.93 -3.28
C SER A 218 -10.02 -9.41 -3.51
N LEU A 219 -9.10 -8.70 -2.85
CA LEU A 219 -8.85 -7.28 -3.07
C LEU A 219 -8.16 -6.97 -4.41
N VAL A 220 -7.26 -7.85 -4.85
CA VAL A 220 -6.50 -7.68 -6.12
C VAL A 220 -7.30 -8.12 -7.34
N LEU A 221 -8.12 -9.17 -7.22
CA LEU A 221 -8.91 -9.77 -8.30
C LEU A 221 -10.35 -9.21 -8.37
N GLY A 222 -10.84 -8.60 -7.30
CA GLY A 222 -12.21 -8.07 -7.15
C GLY A 222 -13.26 -9.16 -6.92
N GLU A 223 -14.55 -8.79 -6.97
CA GLU A 223 -15.69 -9.74 -6.87
C GLU A 223 -15.81 -10.70 -8.08
N ARG A 224 -14.81 -10.75 -8.97
CA ARG A 224 -14.79 -11.59 -10.17
C ARG A 224 -14.62 -13.10 -9.91
N LEU A 225 -14.52 -13.51 -8.64
CA LEU A 225 -14.58 -14.93 -8.22
C LEU A 225 -15.92 -15.63 -8.56
N VAL A 226 -16.94 -14.88 -8.99
CA VAL A 226 -18.22 -15.42 -9.50
C VAL A 226 -18.17 -15.69 -11.03
N GLY A 227 -17.10 -15.30 -11.73
CA GLY A 227 -16.88 -15.60 -13.14
C GLY A 227 -16.12 -16.93 -13.37
N PRO A 228 -16.18 -17.51 -14.59
CA PRO A 228 -15.36 -18.68 -14.92
C PRO A 228 -13.86 -18.38 -14.78
N LEU A 229 -13.10 -19.26 -14.11
CA LEU A 229 -11.64 -19.14 -13.92
C LEU A 229 -10.84 -19.04 -15.24
N SER A 230 -11.44 -19.47 -16.35
CA SER A 230 -10.91 -19.36 -17.71
C SER A 230 -11.09 -17.98 -18.36
N SER A 231 -11.73 -17.02 -17.69
CA SER A 231 -11.93 -15.68 -18.23
C SER A 231 -10.58 -14.95 -18.30
N MET A 232 -10.37 -14.25 -19.43
CA MET A 232 -9.10 -13.59 -19.74
C MET A 232 -9.06 -12.16 -19.17
N VAL A 233 -7.86 -11.74 -18.75
CA VAL A 233 -7.52 -10.41 -18.24
C VAL A 233 -6.34 -9.89 -19.05
N GLU A 234 -6.54 -8.75 -19.71
CA GLU A 234 -5.48 -8.01 -20.39
C GLU A 234 -4.87 -7.00 -19.40
N ILE A 235 -3.55 -7.05 -19.24
CA ILE A 235 -2.81 -6.16 -18.33
C ILE A 235 -1.43 -5.85 -18.88
N SER A 236 -0.96 -4.62 -18.69
CA SER A 236 0.38 -4.22 -19.13
C SER A 236 1.47 -4.83 -18.24
N LYS A 237 2.62 -5.18 -18.83
CA LYS A 237 3.74 -5.77 -18.09
C LYS A 237 4.22 -4.88 -16.94
N ILE A 238 4.19 -3.54 -17.09
CA ILE A 238 4.55 -2.63 -16.00
C ILE A 238 3.54 -2.70 -14.84
N LYS A 239 2.22 -2.67 -15.11
CA LYS A 239 1.19 -2.80 -14.05
C LYS A 239 1.30 -4.15 -13.33
N LEU A 240 1.52 -5.22 -14.08
CA LEU A 240 1.66 -6.56 -13.51
C LEU A 240 2.94 -6.74 -12.70
N GLY A 241 4.06 -6.17 -13.15
CA GLY A 241 5.33 -6.16 -12.40
C GLY A 241 5.22 -5.38 -11.09
N LYS A 242 4.53 -4.23 -11.09
CA LYS A 242 4.20 -3.49 -9.85
C LYS A 242 3.37 -4.34 -8.88
N LEU A 243 2.35 -5.05 -9.38
CA LEU A 243 1.50 -5.92 -8.57
C LEU A 243 2.28 -7.10 -7.96
N TYR A 244 3.16 -7.73 -8.74
CA TYR A 244 4.03 -8.82 -8.29
C TYR A 244 4.97 -8.35 -7.17
N ALA A 245 5.66 -7.21 -7.36
CA ALA A 245 6.52 -6.62 -6.35
C ALA A 245 5.74 -6.23 -5.07
N ALA A 246 4.53 -5.67 -5.20
CA ALA A 246 3.66 -5.36 -4.06
C ALA A 246 3.27 -6.62 -3.27
N SER A 247 2.94 -7.71 -3.98
CA SER A 247 2.57 -8.99 -3.36
C SER A 247 3.76 -9.68 -2.66
N ILE A 248 4.99 -9.51 -3.17
CA ILE A 248 6.20 -9.91 -2.44
C ILE A 248 6.33 -9.14 -1.11
N MET A 249 6.15 -7.81 -1.14
CA MET A 249 6.25 -7.00 0.07
C MET A 249 5.14 -7.31 1.08
N TYR A 250 3.93 -7.65 0.58
CA TYR A 250 2.83 -8.15 1.40
C TYR A 250 3.18 -9.49 2.08
N GLY A 251 3.73 -10.47 1.33
CA GLY A 251 4.17 -11.74 1.90
C GLY A 251 5.23 -11.59 2.98
N TYR A 252 6.22 -10.71 2.76
CA TYR A 252 7.24 -10.39 3.77
C TYR A 252 6.64 -9.80 5.05
N PHE A 253 5.71 -8.86 4.92
CA PHE A 253 4.99 -8.29 6.06
C PHE A 253 4.17 -9.36 6.80
N LEU A 254 3.35 -10.10 6.06
CA LEU A 254 2.39 -11.06 6.60
C LEU A 254 3.09 -12.15 7.40
N LYS A 255 4.16 -12.74 6.83
CA LYS A 255 4.93 -13.80 7.49
C LYS A 255 5.56 -13.34 8.81
N ARG A 256 6.04 -12.08 8.89
CA ARG A 256 6.59 -11.51 10.14
C ARG A 256 5.53 -11.25 11.21
N VAL A 257 4.30 -10.92 10.83
CA VAL A 257 3.21 -10.72 11.79
C VAL A 257 2.60 -12.06 12.23
N ASP A 258 2.45 -13.01 11.31
CA ASP A 258 2.07 -14.39 11.62
C ASP A 258 3.07 -15.02 12.60
N GLU A 259 4.37 -15.00 12.32
CA GLU A 259 5.39 -15.53 13.24
C GLU A 259 5.31 -14.93 14.64
N ARG A 260 5.03 -13.63 14.76
CA ARG A 260 4.83 -12.98 16.06
C ARG A 260 3.54 -13.46 16.75
N PHE A 261 2.44 -13.54 16.01
CA PHE A 261 1.14 -14.02 16.49
C PHE A 261 1.23 -15.48 16.98
N GLN A 262 1.84 -16.36 16.19
CA GLN A 262 2.08 -17.75 16.55
C GLN A 262 2.96 -17.85 17.81
N LEU A 263 4.03 -17.04 17.92
CA LEU A 263 4.90 -17.01 19.09
C LEU A 263 4.16 -16.54 20.36
N GLU A 264 3.39 -15.45 20.29
CA GLU A 264 2.59 -14.96 21.43
C GLU A 264 1.48 -15.95 21.81
N ARG A 265 0.92 -16.67 20.83
CA ARG A 265 -0.04 -17.78 21.06
C ARG A 265 0.64 -18.91 21.84
N THR A 266 1.79 -19.40 21.39
CA THR A 266 2.54 -20.47 22.08
C THR A 266 3.03 -20.04 23.47
N MET A 267 3.35 -18.75 23.65
CA MET A 267 3.78 -18.20 24.95
C MET A 267 2.62 -17.83 25.89
N ASN A 268 1.35 -17.98 25.47
CA ASN A 268 0.18 -17.51 26.21
C ASN A 268 0.25 -16.02 26.63
N THR A 269 0.83 -15.18 25.78
CA THR A 269 0.98 -13.73 26.01
C THR A 269 0.05 -12.86 25.17
N LEU A 270 -0.81 -13.48 24.36
CA LEU A 270 -1.88 -12.78 23.64
C LEU A 270 -2.88 -12.12 24.62
N PRO A 271 -3.47 -10.97 24.26
CA PRO A 271 -4.53 -10.35 25.06
C PRO A 271 -5.75 -11.26 25.25
N GLU A 272 -6.50 -11.06 26.34
CA GLU A 272 -7.77 -11.76 26.57
C GLU A 272 -8.75 -11.51 25.42
N GLY A 273 -9.31 -12.59 24.87
CA GLY A 273 -10.15 -12.58 23.66
C GLY A 273 -9.50 -13.25 22.43
N PHE A 274 -8.19 -13.50 22.44
CA PHE A 274 -7.48 -14.15 21.32
C PHE A 274 -7.08 -15.62 21.57
N THR A 275 -7.36 -16.15 22.77
CA THR A 275 -6.79 -17.40 23.29
C THR A 275 -7.74 -18.62 23.33
N ALA A 276 -9.01 -18.44 22.97
CA ALA A 276 -10.03 -19.48 23.15
C ALA A 276 -10.09 -20.48 21.98
N ASP A 277 -9.29 -21.55 22.06
CA ASP A 277 -9.63 -22.83 21.45
C ASP A 277 -10.11 -23.81 22.55
N PRO A 278 -11.28 -24.45 22.39
CA PRO A 278 -11.77 -25.38 23.39
C PRO A 278 -10.91 -26.64 23.38
N ALA A 279 -10.34 -26.98 24.54
CA ALA A 279 -9.67 -28.27 24.74
C ALA A 279 -10.67 -29.42 24.48
N PRO A 280 -10.24 -30.54 23.89
CA PRO A 280 -11.10 -31.70 23.72
C PRO A 280 -11.44 -32.27 25.10
N ALA A 281 -12.71 -32.12 25.50
CA ALA A 281 -13.23 -32.72 26.73
C ALA A 281 -13.23 -34.25 26.58
N ASN A 282 -12.16 -34.89 27.04
CA ASN A 282 -12.13 -36.34 27.21
C ASN A 282 -13.16 -36.74 28.28
N GLN A 283 -14.28 -37.27 27.78
CA GLN A 283 -15.04 -38.39 28.35
C GLN A 283 -15.07 -38.51 29.87
N LEU A 284 -16.24 -38.23 30.45
CA LEU A 284 -16.75 -39.08 31.53
C LEU A 284 -18.23 -39.35 31.29
N TRP A 285 -18.60 -40.63 31.33
CA TRP A 285 -19.97 -41.09 31.13
C TRP A 285 -20.74 -41.05 32.45
N ASP A 286 -22.02 -40.65 32.38
CA ASP A 286 -22.99 -40.94 33.43
C ASP A 286 -23.84 -42.17 32.99
N PRO A 287 -23.91 -43.27 33.77
CA PRO A 287 -24.55 -44.51 33.31
C PRO A 287 -26.08 -44.48 33.19
N ASP A 288 -26.78 -43.60 33.91
CA ASP A 288 -28.22 -43.78 34.23
C ASP A 288 -29.17 -42.75 33.56
N SER A 289 -29.08 -42.57 32.23
CA SER A 289 -30.12 -41.87 31.45
C SER A 289 -30.28 -42.36 30.02
N LEU A 290 -31.04 -43.45 29.86
CA LEU A 290 -31.65 -43.84 28.59
C LEU A 290 -32.93 -43.02 28.34
N ILE A 291 -32.83 -41.90 27.60
CA ILE A 291 -33.76 -41.41 26.56
C ILE A 291 -33.37 -39.97 26.14
N ARG A 292 -33.45 -39.69 24.83
CA ARG A 292 -33.25 -38.36 24.25
C ARG A 292 -34.52 -37.51 24.38
N ILE A 293 -34.35 -36.20 24.56
CA ILE A 293 -35.30 -35.19 24.06
C ILE A 293 -34.49 -34.14 23.29
N ALA A 294 -34.88 -33.86 22.06
CA ALA A 294 -34.43 -32.68 21.32
C ALA A 294 -35.48 -31.56 21.50
N PRO A 295 -35.08 -30.31 21.74
CA PRO A 295 -35.93 -29.16 21.49
C PRO A 295 -35.68 -28.65 20.06
N ASP A 296 -36.74 -28.53 19.27
CA ASP A 296 -36.70 -27.80 18.00
C ASP A 296 -36.34 -26.31 18.23
N GLY A 297 -35.65 -25.69 17.27
CA GLY A 297 -35.52 -24.23 17.21
C GLY A 297 -34.16 -23.62 17.56
N ALA A 298 -33.05 -24.26 17.18
CA ALA A 298 -31.74 -23.59 17.10
C ALA A 298 -30.84 -24.23 16.02
N SER A 299 -31.09 -23.87 14.76
CA SER A 299 -30.15 -24.07 13.66
C SER A 299 -29.68 -22.72 13.17
N ASP A 300 -28.71 -22.13 13.87
CA ASP A 300 -27.77 -21.24 13.21
C ASP A 300 -26.35 -21.44 13.77
N SER A 301 -25.35 -21.27 12.91
CA SER A 301 -24.04 -21.93 13.05
C SER A 301 -23.01 -21.14 13.86
N ASP A 302 -22.52 -21.73 14.95
CA ASP A 302 -21.38 -21.23 15.75
C ASP A 302 -20.01 -21.51 15.08
N SER A 303 -19.90 -21.24 13.77
CA SER A 303 -18.65 -21.41 12.99
C SER A 303 -17.88 -20.11 12.75
N ASP A 304 -18.56 -18.96 12.72
CA ASP A 304 -17.97 -17.67 12.33
C ASP A 304 -16.96 -17.10 13.34
N SER A 305 -16.99 -17.58 14.58
CA SER A 305 -16.14 -17.09 15.69
C SER A 305 -14.63 -17.34 15.49
N LYS A 306 -14.25 -18.26 14.59
CA LYS A 306 -12.81 -18.60 14.35
C LYS A 306 -12.10 -17.71 13.33
N SER A 307 -12.82 -17.11 12.39
CA SER A 307 -12.32 -16.67 11.07
C SER A 307 -11.55 -15.32 11.02
N TYR A 308 -11.19 -14.74 12.18
CA TYR A 308 -10.70 -13.35 12.24
C TYR A 308 -9.51 -13.11 13.18
N ARG A 309 -8.84 -14.15 13.69
CA ARG A 309 -7.86 -14.02 14.79
C ARG A 309 -6.61 -13.21 14.39
N LEU A 310 -5.89 -13.60 13.33
CA LEU A 310 -4.69 -12.88 12.89
C LEU A 310 -5.03 -11.48 12.36
N ARG A 311 -6.15 -11.33 11.64
CA ARG A 311 -6.64 -10.02 11.16
C ARG A 311 -6.92 -9.06 12.32
N SER A 312 -7.57 -9.55 13.38
CA SER A 312 -7.85 -8.76 14.59
C SER A 312 -6.56 -8.42 15.35
N TYR A 313 -5.61 -9.36 15.39
CA TYR A 313 -4.28 -9.13 15.96
C TYR A 313 -3.52 -8.03 15.22
N VAL A 314 -3.50 -8.05 13.89
CA VAL A 314 -2.92 -6.99 13.05
C VAL A 314 -3.57 -5.63 13.34
N THR A 315 -4.88 -5.56 13.58
CA THR A 315 -5.57 -4.31 13.95
C THR A 315 -5.32 -3.83 15.39
N TYR A 316 -4.85 -4.71 16.27
CA TYR A 316 -4.46 -4.38 17.64
C TYR A 316 -3.05 -3.74 17.70
N LEU A 317 -2.16 -4.10 16.77
CA LEU A 317 -0.81 -3.54 16.69
C LEU A 317 -0.82 -2.03 16.41
N ASP A 318 0.07 -1.30 17.07
CA ASP A 318 0.22 0.13 16.84
C ASP A 318 0.92 0.44 15.51
N ALA A 319 0.74 1.67 15.02
CA ALA A 319 1.26 2.07 13.71
C ALA A 319 2.80 1.97 13.62
N GLU A 320 3.53 2.16 14.73
CA GLU A 320 4.98 2.02 14.75
C GLU A 320 5.40 0.54 14.62
N THR A 321 4.72 -0.37 15.33
CA THR A 321 4.97 -1.81 15.22
C THR A 321 4.61 -2.36 13.85
N LEU A 322 3.47 -1.95 13.27
CA LEU A 322 3.10 -2.28 11.90
C LEU A 322 4.15 -1.80 10.88
N GLN A 323 4.63 -0.56 11.01
CA GLN A 323 5.71 -0.04 10.16
C GLN A 323 7.00 -0.85 10.31
N ARG A 324 7.37 -1.27 11.53
CA ARG A 324 8.54 -2.11 11.81
C ARG A 324 8.43 -3.53 11.23
N TYR A 325 7.21 -4.05 11.02
CA TYR A 325 6.98 -5.32 10.34
C TYR A 325 6.97 -5.17 8.81
N ALA A 326 6.36 -4.11 8.28
CA ALA A 326 6.32 -3.84 6.83
C ALA A 326 7.69 -3.42 6.25
N THR A 327 8.56 -2.81 7.05
CA THR A 327 9.89 -2.37 6.58
C THR A 327 10.84 -3.55 6.37
N ILE A 328 11.28 -3.74 5.12
CA ILE A 328 12.35 -4.67 4.74
C ILE A 328 13.69 -4.21 5.33
N ARG A 329 14.43 -5.14 5.95
CA ARG A 329 15.61 -4.84 6.77
C ARG A 329 16.97 -4.86 6.04
N SER A 330 17.01 -5.31 4.78
CA SER A 330 18.24 -5.49 4.00
C SER A 330 18.15 -4.72 2.67
N LYS A 331 19.27 -4.10 2.25
CA LYS A 331 19.36 -3.42 0.94
C LYS A 331 19.41 -4.44 -0.20
N GLU A 332 20.01 -5.60 0.07
CA GLU A 332 20.13 -6.77 -0.80
C GLU A 332 18.75 -7.40 -1.06
N ALA A 333 17.91 -7.53 -0.02
CA ALA A 333 16.53 -8.01 -0.17
C ALA A 333 15.67 -7.07 -1.04
N ILE A 334 15.86 -5.75 -0.95
CA ILE A 334 15.15 -4.78 -1.83
C ILE A 334 15.65 -4.92 -3.28
N SER A 335 16.97 -4.97 -3.48
CA SER A 335 17.61 -5.22 -4.78
C SER A 335 17.09 -6.51 -5.43
N LEU A 336 16.92 -7.57 -4.63
CA LEU A 336 16.43 -8.86 -5.09
C LEU A 336 14.97 -8.81 -5.56
N ILE A 337 14.11 -8.01 -4.92
CA ILE A 337 12.72 -7.80 -5.39
C ILE A 337 12.72 -7.08 -6.74
N GLU A 338 13.53 -6.03 -6.87
CA GLU A 338 13.69 -5.30 -8.14
C GLU A 338 14.20 -6.25 -9.25
N ASN A 339 15.19 -7.09 -8.96
CA ASN A 339 15.80 -8.03 -9.92
C ASN A 339 14.92 -9.23 -10.28
N GLN A 340 14.22 -9.86 -9.33
CA GLN A 340 13.25 -10.93 -9.60
C GLN A 340 12.09 -10.41 -10.47
N THR A 341 11.59 -9.20 -10.19
CA THR A 341 10.55 -8.57 -11.00
C THR A 341 11.04 -8.31 -12.43
N GLN A 342 12.26 -7.78 -12.59
CA GLN A 342 12.87 -7.57 -13.90
C GLN A 342 13.18 -8.87 -14.65
N ALA A 343 13.47 -9.97 -13.94
CA ALA A 343 13.68 -11.28 -14.54
C ALA A 343 12.40 -11.87 -15.13
N LEU A 344 11.25 -11.64 -14.48
CA LEU A 344 9.93 -12.10 -14.95
C LEU A 344 9.36 -11.25 -16.09
N PHE A 345 9.34 -9.93 -15.93
CA PHE A 345 8.60 -9.01 -16.83
C PHE A 345 9.50 -8.24 -17.80
N GLY A 346 10.83 -8.28 -17.61
CA GLY A 346 11.80 -7.45 -18.33
C GLY A 346 12.12 -6.13 -17.62
N LYS A 347 13.08 -5.38 -18.18
CA LYS A 347 13.41 -4.03 -17.71
C LYS A 347 12.56 -3.00 -18.47
N PRO A 348 11.78 -2.15 -17.81
CA PRO A 348 10.99 -1.13 -18.50
C PRO A 348 11.90 -0.03 -19.09
N ASP A 349 11.74 0.27 -20.39
CA ASP A 349 12.42 1.40 -21.04
C ASP A 349 11.73 2.72 -20.66
N ILE A 350 12.03 3.20 -19.46
CA ILE A 350 11.52 4.46 -18.92
C ILE A 350 12.25 5.62 -19.57
N ARG A 351 11.53 6.41 -20.38
CA ARG A 351 12.03 7.66 -20.95
C ARG A 351 11.42 8.82 -20.19
N ILE A 352 12.27 9.71 -19.70
CA ILE A 352 11.83 10.97 -19.12
C ILE A 352 11.71 11.97 -20.27
N ALA A 353 10.49 12.39 -20.60
CA ALA A 353 10.26 13.38 -21.63
C ALA A 353 10.73 14.77 -21.17
N ALA A 354 10.86 15.71 -22.11
CA ALA A 354 11.45 17.03 -21.84
C ALA A 354 10.60 17.93 -20.92
N ASP A 355 9.32 17.58 -20.71
CA ASP A 355 8.38 18.20 -19.77
C ASP A 355 8.40 17.54 -18.37
N GLY A 356 9.14 16.44 -18.20
CA GLY A 356 9.19 15.65 -16.99
C GLY A 356 8.16 14.52 -16.91
N SER A 357 7.40 14.22 -17.97
CA SER A 357 6.59 12.99 -18.02
C SER A 357 7.50 11.75 -17.97
N ILE A 358 6.94 10.63 -17.48
CA ILE A 358 7.54 9.31 -17.61
C ILE A 358 6.78 8.58 -18.70
N ASP A 359 7.36 8.55 -19.89
CA ASP A 359 6.83 7.80 -21.02
C ASP A 359 7.45 6.39 -21.04
N ALA A 360 6.60 5.37 -21.10
CA ALA A 360 6.99 3.98 -21.33
C ALA A 360 6.48 3.54 -22.72
N PRO A 361 7.15 3.95 -23.81
CA PRO A 361 6.63 3.81 -25.18
C PRO A 361 6.46 2.36 -25.66
N ASN A 362 7.01 1.38 -24.93
CA ASN A 362 6.99 -0.05 -25.24
C ASN A 362 6.37 -0.89 -24.10
N ASP A 363 5.37 -0.38 -23.36
CA ASP A 363 4.67 -1.19 -22.33
C ASP A 363 3.73 -2.21 -22.99
N GLU A 364 4.22 -3.44 -23.18
CA GLU A 364 3.49 -4.55 -23.79
C GLU A 364 2.30 -4.99 -22.91
N VAL A 365 1.12 -5.13 -23.53
CA VAL A 365 -0.07 -5.73 -22.91
C VAL A 365 -0.02 -7.25 -23.11
N ILE A 366 -0.27 -8.00 -22.05
CA ILE A 366 -0.31 -9.47 -22.06
C ILE A 366 -1.67 -9.97 -21.54
N ALA A 367 -2.09 -11.13 -22.03
CA ALA A 367 -3.32 -11.78 -21.59
C ALA A 367 -3.05 -12.96 -20.65
N LEU A 368 -3.80 -13.02 -19.55
CA LEU A 368 -3.72 -14.05 -18.50
C LEU A 368 -5.13 -14.52 -18.15
N THR A 369 -5.32 -15.79 -17.77
CA THR A 369 -6.56 -16.17 -17.07
C THR A 369 -6.55 -15.70 -15.62
N PHE A 370 -7.72 -15.63 -14.97
CA PHE A 370 -7.79 -15.45 -13.52
C PHE A 370 -7.00 -16.50 -12.75
N SER A 371 -7.02 -17.77 -13.19
CA SER A 371 -6.20 -18.82 -12.57
C SER A 371 -4.70 -18.51 -12.68
N GLY A 372 -4.23 -18.03 -13.83
CA GLY A 372 -2.85 -17.56 -14.02
C GLY A 372 -2.49 -16.38 -13.11
N LEU A 373 -3.38 -15.39 -12.99
CA LEU A 373 -3.16 -14.23 -12.13
C LEU A 373 -3.14 -14.60 -10.63
N THR A 374 -4.03 -15.50 -10.18
CA THR A 374 -4.00 -16.06 -8.81
C THR A 374 -2.69 -16.78 -8.53
N MET A 375 -2.23 -17.65 -9.45
CA MET A 375 -0.95 -18.35 -9.33
C MET A 375 0.24 -17.39 -9.19
N LEU A 376 0.26 -16.32 -9.99
CA LEU A 376 1.30 -15.30 -9.95
C LEU A 376 1.34 -14.53 -8.62
N ILE A 377 0.18 -14.19 -8.06
CA ILE A 377 0.08 -13.51 -6.75
C ILE A 377 0.47 -14.46 -5.62
N LEU A 378 0.02 -15.72 -5.64
CA LEU A 378 0.38 -16.72 -4.64
C LEU A 378 1.90 -16.99 -4.63
N GLU A 379 2.54 -17.11 -5.79
CA GLU A 379 4.01 -17.22 -5.86
C GLU A 379 4.69 -15.98 -5.27
N ALA A 380 4.24 -14.77 -5.63
CA ALA A 380 4.80 -13.53 -5.10
C ALA A 380 4.74 -13.48 -3.56
N VAL A 381 3.60 -13.85 -2.97
CA VAL A 381 3.40 -13.86 -1.51
C VAL A 381 4.25 -14.96 -0.84
N ALA A 382 4.40 -16.13 -1.46
CA ALA A 382 5.31 -17.19 -1.00
C ALA A 382 6.78 -16.73 -1.05
N PHE A 383 7.22 -16.12 -2.16
CA PHE A 383 8.55 -15.54 -2.33
C PHE A 383 8.85 -14.49 -1.25
N GLY A 384 7.88 -13.60 -1.00
CA GLY A 384 7.94 -12.62 0.08
C GLY A 384 8.10 -13.23 1.47
N SER A 385 7.40 -14.33 1.73
CA SER A 385 7.51 -15.07 2.99
C SER A 385 8.87 -15.75 3.17
N PHE A 386 9.54 -16.12 2.08
CA PHE A 386 10.88 -16.71 2.09
C PHE A 386 12.03 -15.68 2.15
N LEU A 387 11.78 -14.38 1.93
CA LEU A 387 12.79 -13.31 2.13
C LEU A 387 13.22 -13.16 3.61
N ILE A 388 12.50 -13.75 4.56
CA ILE A 388 12.87 -13.79 5.98
C ILE A 388 13.86 -14.94 6.19
N VAL A 389 15.10 -14.72 5.76
CA VAL A 389 16.19 -15.65 6.04
C VAL A 389 16.85 -15.23 7.35
N GLU A 390 16.79 -16.09 8.37
CA GLU A 390 17.35 -15.82 9.71
C GLU A 390 18.85 -15.48 9.67
N SER A 391 19.60 -16.04 8.71
CA SER A 391 21.03 -15.79 8.48
C SER A 391 21.37 -14.35 8.08
N ILE A 392 20.41 -13.56 7.57
CA ILE A 392 20.62 -12.12 7.28
C ILE A 392 20.98 -11.35 8.57
N SER A 393 20.55 -11.83 9.74
CA SER A 393 20.88 -11.25 11.04
C SER A 393 22.38 -11.31 11.38
N TYR A 394 23.11 -12.31 10.87
CA TYR A 394 24.53 -12.52 11.18
C TYR A 394 25.47 -11.60 10.38
N LEU A 395 25.09 -11.22 9.14
CA LEU A 395 25.95 -10.43 8.26
C LEU A 395 25.60 -8.92 8.24
N SER A 396 24.35 -8.55 8.55
CA SER A 396 23.82 -7.19 8.45
C SER A 396 24.22 -6.26 9.61
N VAL A 397 25.48 -6.33 10.06
CA VAL A 397 26.08 -5.35 10.97
C VAL A 397 26.54 -4.13 10.17
N HIS A 398 25.57 -3.32 9.70
CA HIS A 398 25.77 -1.95 9.20
C HIS A 398 24.54 -1.06 9.48
N LEU A 399 24.17 -0.96 10.77
CA LEU A 399 23.19 -0.02 11.29
C LEU A 399 23.75 1.41 11.38
N GLU A 400 24.13 2.04 10.25
CA GLU A 400 24.55 3.46 10.29
C GLU A 400 24.22 4.32 9.05
N GLU A 401 23.32 3.87 8.16
CA GLU A 401 22.70 4.73 7.13
C GLU A 401 21.17 4.71 7.18
N GLN A 402 20.60 5.10 8.32
CA GLN A 402 19.13 5.20 8.43
C GLN A 402 18.50 6.35 7.62
N ALA A 403 19.27 7.23 6.97
CA ALA A 403 18.70 8.27 6.11
C ALA A 403 18.11 7.68 4.83
N TRP A 404 18.93 6.99 4.02
CA TRP A 404 18.53 6.45 2.72
C TRP A 404 17.42 5.40 2.81
N LEU A 405 17.52 4.49 3.78
CA LEU A 405 16.46 3.52 4.04
C LEU A 405 15.16 4.18 4.55
N ARG A 406 15.20 5.32 5.24
CA ARG A 406 13.96 6.00 5.66
C ARG A 406 13.24 6.69 4.52
N ASP A 407 13.93 7.17 3.50
CA ASP A 407 13.26 7.81 2.35
C ASP A 407 12.76 6.74 1.36
N ARG A 408 13.57 5.71 1.06
CA ARG A 408 13.13 4.61 0.19
C ARG A 408 12.15 3.65 0.86
N ALA A 409 12.20 3.47 2.19
CA ALA A 409 11.11 2.82 2.93
C ALA A 409 9.94 3.76 3.24
N LYS A 410 10.07 5.09 3.12
CA LYS A 410 8.90 5.97 3.02
C LYS A 410 8.28 5.89 1.65
N GLU A 411 9.04 5.72 0.57
CA GLU A 411 8.51 5.46 -0.78
C GLU A 411 7.88 4.07 -0.84
N ILE A 412 8.50 3.03 -0.28
CA ILE A 412 7.92 1.68 -0.21
C ILE A 412 6.74 1.62 0.77
N LEU A 413 6.77 2.29 1.93
CA LEU A 413 5.61 2.35 2.82
C LEU A 413 4.55 3.33 2.29
N ALA A 414 4.91 4.32 1.47
CA ALA A 414 3.98 5.11 0.67
C ALA A 414 3.51 4.35 -0.57
N PHE A 415 4.18 3.28 -1.00
CA PHE A 415 3.76 2.35 -2.06
C PHE A 415 3.05 1.11 -1.49
N MET A 416 3.14 0.82 -0.19
CA MET A 416 2.26 -0.13 0.51
C MET A 416 1.04 0.59 1.08
N CYS A 417 1.19 1.83 1.56
CA CYS A 417 0.06 2.73 1.70
C CYS A 417 -0.55 2.96 0.33
N ASN A 418 0.18 3.33 -0.73
CA ASN A 418 -0.43 3.51 -2.05
C ASN A 418 -0.87 2.20 -2.71
N CYS A 419 -0.27 1.03 -2.53
CA CYS A 419 -0.93 -0.21 -2.96
C CYS A 419 -2.21 -0.46 -2.16
N LYS A 420 -2.32 -0.01 -0.92
CA LYS A 420 -3.61 0.05 -0.21
C LYS A 420 -4.45 1.28 -0.58
N GLN A 421 -3.90 2.31 -1.22
CA GLN A 421 -4.55 3.58 -1.53
C GLN A 421 -4.88 3.58 -3.02
N GLU A 422 -3.92 3.72 -3.94
CA GLU A 422 -4.06 3.48 -5.40
C GLU A 422 -4.85 2.20 -5.78
N LEU A 423 -4.74 1.03 -5.12
CA LEU A 423 -5.65 -0.12 -5.43
C LEU A 423 -7.01 -0.05 -4.71
N GLU A 424 -7.14 0.56 -3.52
CA GLU A 424 -8.49 0.91 -2.98
C GLU A 424 -9.13 2.10 -3.72
N ILE A 425 -8.36 2.82 -4.54
CA ILE A 425 -8.77 4.01 -5.30
C ILE A 425 -9.13 3.54 -6.70
N GLU A 426 -8.18 3.12 -7.54
CA GLU A 426 -8.46 2.72 -8.93
C GLU A 426 -9.50 1.59 -8.98
N LEU A 427 -9.34 0.48 -8.23
CA LEU A 427 -10.31 -0.63 -8.32
C LEU A 427 -11.63 -0.39 -7.58
N GLN A 428 -11.68 0.40 -6.51
CA GLN A 428 -12.95 0.63 -5.79
C GLN A 428 -13.78 1.78 -6.38
N ILE A 429 -13.17 2.61 -7.24
CA ILE A 429 -13.86 3.54 -8.15
C ILE A 429 -14.22 2.82 -9.45
N GLU A 430 -13.35 1.99 -10.05
CA GLU A 430 -13.71 1.34 -11.32
C GLU A 430 -14.67 0.15 -11.17
N GLN A 431 -14.68 -0.58 -10.04
CA GLN A 431 -15.50 -1.80 -9.89
C GLN A 431 -16.84 -1.64 -9.15
N ASN A 432 -17.09 -0.53 -8.43
CA ASN A 432 -18.45 -0.21 -7.95
C ASN A 432 -19.36 0.34 -9.08
N PHE A 433 -18.84 0.43 -10.30
CA PHE A 433 -19.35 1.30 -11.35
C PHE A 433 -19.98 0.60 -12.55
N THR A 434 -20.01 -0.74 -12.57
CA THR A 434 -20.76 -1.52 -13.56
C THR A 434 -22.24 -1.70 -13.20
N GLY A 435 -22.75 -0.89 -12.26
CA GLY A 435 -24.17 -0.74 -11.95
C GLY A 435 -24.65 0.67 -12.28
N ALA A 436 -24.93 0.91 -13.57
CA ALA A 436 -25.42 2.17 -14.14
C ALA A 436 -24.61 3.42 -13.73
N ALA A 437 -23.53 3.68 -14.48
CA ALA A 437 -22.90 4.99 -14.44
C ALA A 437 -23.78 6.07 -15.12
N PHE A 438 -23.65 7.33 -14.72
CA PHE A 438 -24.31 8.53 -15.29
C PHE A 438 -23.86 8.86 -16.75
N TYR A 439 -23.49 7.87 -17.58
CA TYR A 439 -23.07 8.08 -18.97
C TYR A 439 -24.17 8.71 -19.86
N ASN A 440 -25.42 8.71 -19.42
CA ASN A 440 -26.59 9.27 -20.12
C ASN A 440 -27.09 10.62 -19.55
N LEU A 441 -26.29 11.36 -18.78
CA LEU A 441 -26.65 12.74 -18.41
C LEU A 441 -26.68 13.65 -19.63
N THR A 442 -27.71 14.49 -19.74
CA THR A 442 -27.82 15.46 -20.84
C THR A 442 -27.00 16.70 -20.49
N THR A 443 -25.82 16.84 -21.11
CA THR A 443 -24.97 18.01 -20.92
C THR A 443 -25.38 19.16 -21.85
N ILE A 444 -25.27 20.40 -21.37
CA ILE A 444 -25.65 21.62 -22.09
C ILE A 444 -24.44 22.54 -22.33
N PRO A 445 -24.38 23.25 -23.48
CA PRO A 445 -23.48 24.38 -23.65
C PRO A 445 -23.74 25.46 -22.60
N PHE A 446 -22.68 26.16 -22.17
CA PHE A 446 -22.72 27.20 -21.14
C PHE A 446 -23.85 28.22 -21.38
N ASP A 447 -23.91 28.79 -22.58
CA ASP A 447 -24.87 29.84 -22.96
C ASP A 447 -26.34 29.39 -23.05
N GLN A 448 -26.63 28.09 -22.90
CA GLN A 448 -28.02 27.60 -22.82
C GLN A 448 -28.56 27.58 -21.38
N GLY A 449 -27.68 27.38 -20.39
CA GLY A 449 -28.08 27.21 -18.99
C GLY A 449 -27.56 28.26 -18.02
N TYR A 450 -26.56 29.04 -18.40
CA TYR A 450 -25.77 29.87 -17.48
C TYR A 450 -25.44 31.25 -18.04
N ILE A 451 -25.26 32.21 -17.14
CA ILE A 451 -24.78 33.56 -17.42
C ILE A 451 -23.60 33.92 -16.49
N PRO A 452 -22.66 34.78 -16.93
CA PRO A 452 -21.63 35.33 -16.05
C PRO A 452 -22.26 36.08 -14.87
N LEU A 453 -21.76 35.83 -13.66
CA LEU A 453 -22.19 36.51 -12.44
C LEU A 453 -21.27 37.69 -12.12
N PHE A 454 -19.95 37.45 -12.12
CA PHE A 454 -18.92 38.47 -11.94
C PHE A 454 -17.55 37.99 -12.45
N GLY A 455 -16.59 38.92 -12.52
CA GLY A 455 -15.17 38.61 -12.77
C GLY A 455 -14.59 39.19 -14.06
N ASP A 456 -15.33 40.01 -14.80
CA ASP A 456 -14.88 40.64 -16.05
C ASP A 456 -14.26 39.62 -17.04
N GLY A 457 -12.96 39.73 -17.35
CA GLY A 457 -12.24 38.81 -18.23
C GLY A 457 -11.83 37.48 -17.59
N ASN A 458 -12.05 37.29 -16.28
CA ASN A 458 -11.65 36.09 -15.54
C ASN A 458 -12.65 34.92 -15.67
N LEU A 459 -13.76 35.09 -16.40
CA LEU A 459 -14.58 33.99 -16.89
C LEU A 459 -14.26 33.74 -18.37
N VAL A 460 -13.60 32.61 -18.66
CA VAL A 460 -13.15 32.26 -20.02
C VAL A 460 -13.84 31.00 -20.49
N ARG A 461 -14.76 31.13 -21.45
CA ARG A 461 -15.47 30.02 -22.10
C ARG A 461 -14.55 29.26 -23.07
N SER A 462 -14.79 27.97 -23.25
CA SER A 462 -14.12 27.18 -24.30
C SER A 462 -14.67 27.55 -25.70
N PRO A 463 -13.89 27.37 -26.79
CA PRO A 463 -14.34 27.69 -28.15
C PRO A 463 -15.56 26.89 -28.65
N ASP A 464 -15.79 25.71 -28.08
CA ASP A 464 -16.95 24.83 -28.36
C ASP A 464 -18.16 25.12 -27.46
N GLY A 465 -18.04 26.05 -26.50
CA GLY A 465 -19.09 26.44 -25.56
C GLY A 465 -19.44 25.39 -24.49
N LYS A 466 -18.73 24.25 -24.43
CA LYS A 466 -19.02 23.13 -23.51
C LYS A 466 -18.28 23.19 -22.18
N GLY A 467 -17.37 24.14 -22.03
CA GLY A 467 -16.60 24.36 -20.82
C GLY A 467 -16.40 25.83 -20.50
N VAL A 468 -16.06 26.09 -19.24
CA VAL A 468 -15.78 27.43 -18.71
C VAL A 468 -14.66 27.33 -17.69
N ARG A 469 -13.76 28.31 -17.71
CA ARG A 469 -12.68 28.46 -16.75
C ARG A 469 -12.93 29.69 -15.91
N LEU A 470 -12.88 29.52 -14.59
CA LEU A 470 -12.98 30.59 -13.62
C LEU A 470 -11.57 30.89 -13.09
N LEU A 471 -11.14 32.13 -13.27
CA LEU A 471 -9.85 32.62 -12.81
C LEU A 471 -10.02 33.46 -11.54
N LEU A 472 -9.03 33.39 -10.65
CA LEU A 472 -8.84 34.30 -9.52
C LEU A 472 -7.46 34.92 -9.60
N ASP A 473 -7.44 36.25 -9.57
CA ASP A 473 -6.22 37.04 -9.45
C ASP A 473 -6.36 38.08 -8.32
N ARG A 474 -5.36 38.97 -8.23
CA ARG A 474 -5.27 39.98 -7.16
C ARG A 474 -6.30 41.12 -7.24
N PHE A 475 -7.07 41.19 -8.32
CA PHE A 475 -8.07 42.22 -8.60
C PHE A 475 -9.47 41.65 -8.40
N THR A 476 -9.75 40.48 -8.97
CA THR A 476 -11.07 39.85 -8.85
C THR A 476 -11.01 38.32 -8.99
N GLY A 477 -11.97 37.66 -8.33
CA GLY A 477 -12.36 36.29 -8.63
C GLY A 477 -13.26 36.24 -9.86
N SER A 478 -13.99 35.14 -10.02
CA SER A 478 -15.02 35.04 -11.06
C SER A 478 -16.09 34.03 -10.69
N GLY A 479 -17.23 34.10 -11.37
CA GLY A 479 -18.29 33.13 -11.22
C GLY A 479 -19.38 33.22 -12.27
N PHE A 480 -20.22 32.19 -12.30
CA PHE A 480 -21.44 32.12 -13.11
C PHE A 480 -22.62 31.65 -12.28
N ILE A 481 -23.82 31.89 -12.79
CA ILE A 481 -25.10 31.53 -12.20
C ILE A 481 -25.98 30.88 -13.28
N SER A 482 -26.89 29.98 -12.91
CA SER A 482 -27.92 29.47 -13.83
C SER A 482 -28.87 30.57 -14.28
N SER A 483 -29.31 30.49 -15.54
CA SER A 483 -30.24 31.46 -16.15
C SER A 483 -31.65 31.43 -15.54
N ASN A 484 -32.03 30.30 -14.91
CA ASN A 484 -33.30 30.12 -14.21
C ASN A 484 -33.07 29.81 -12.72
N LEU A 485 -34.09 30.10 -11.91
CA LEU A 485 -34.26 29.50 -10.58
C LEU A 485 -34.95 28.13 -10.75
N TYR A 486 -34.71 27.22 -9.82
CA TYR A 486 -35.27 25.86 -9.83
C TYR A 486 -35.95 25.52 -8.51
N ASN A 487 -37.15 24.95 -8.55
CA ASN A 487 -37.84 24.49 -7.32
C ASN A 487 -37.18 23.27 -6.69
N HIS A 488 -36.65 22.36 -7.53
CA HIS A 488 -35.90 21.16 -7.22
C HIS A 488 -35.13 20.75 -8.48
N GLY A 489 -34.04 20.01 -8.34
CA GLY A 489 -33.18 19.68 -9.48
C GLY A 489 -32.04 18.71 -9.17
N PHE A 490 -31.41 18.26 -10.25
CA PHE A 490 -30.12 17.60 -10.29
C PHE A 490 -29.13 18.50 -11.04
N PHE A 491 -28.10 18.92 -10.32
CA PHE A 491 -27.09 19.87 -10.76
C PHE A 491 -25.76 19.14 -10.82
N SER A 492 -25.07 19.14 -11.97
CA SER A 492 -23.81 18.41 -12.11
C SER A 492 -22.80 19.14 -12.99
N ALA A 493 -21.51 19.01 -12.66
CA ALA A 493 -20.41 19.50 -13.49
C ALA A 493 -19.17 18.62 -13.31
N ASN A 494 -18.40 18.45 -14.38
CA ASN A 494 -17.03 17.96 -14.31
C ASN A 494 -16.12 19.14 -13.92
N ILE A 495 -15.47 19.07 -12.76
CA ILE A 495 -14.65 20.14 -12.16
C ILE A 495 -13.21 19.66 -12.01
N LYS A 496 -12.25 20.51 -12.40
CA LYS A 496 -10.82 20.36 -12.10
C LYS A 496 -10.29 21.62 -11.41
N LEU A 497 -9.56 21.43 -10.32
CA LEU A 497 -9.14 22.50 -9.40
C LEU A 497 -7.74 23.06 -9.72
N PRO A 498 -7.42 24.29 -9.27
CA PRO A 498 -6.08 24.86 -9.41
C PRO A 498 -4.98 24.00 -8.76
N SER A 499 -3.82 23.93 -9.42
CA SER A 499 -2.60 23.30 -8.90
C SER A 499 -1.82 24.21 -7.94
N ASP A 500 -0.69 23.69 -7.44
CA ASP A 500 0.36 24.44 -6.73
C ASP A 500 -0.04 24.99 -5.34
N TYR A 501 0.18 26.28 -5.07
CA TYR A 501 -0.11 26.91 -3.78
C TYR A 501 -1.50 27.53 -3.79
N THR A 502 -2.50 26.84 -3.23
CA THR A 502 -3.92 27.25 -3.28
C THR A 502 -4.46 27.69 -1.93
N ALA A 503 -3.60 27.87 -0.93
CA ALA A 503 -4.04 28.23 0.42
C ALA A 503 -4.83 29.56 0.42
N GLY A 504 -5.94 29.60 1.13
CA GLY A 504 -6.86 30.73 1.20
C GLY A 504 -7.92 30.74 0.10
N ILE A 505 -7.80 29.95 -0.97
CA ILE A 505 -8.78 29.91 -2.06
C ILE A 505 -9.98 29.03 -1.67
N CYS A 506 -11.19 29.49 -1.99
CA CYS A 506 -12.38 28.65 -2.09
C CYS A 506 -12.84 28.58 -3.56
N VAL A 507 -13.13 27.38 -4.04
CA VAL A 507 -13.92 27.14 -5.25
C VAL A 507 -15.25 26.56 -4.78
N ALA A 508 -16.38 27.18 -5.12
CA ALA A 508 -17.70 26.76 -4.68
C ALA A 508 -18.57 26.35 -5.87
N PHE A 509 -19.31 25.26 -5.72
CA PHE A 509 -20.38 24.80 -6.60
C PHE A 509 -21.60 24.55 -5.71
N TYR A 510 -22.60 25.43 -5.76
CA TYR A 510 -23.63 25.50 -4.72
C TYR A 510 -24.94 26.03 -5.30
N THR A 511 -26.09 25.63 -4.74
CA THR A 511 -27.38 26.26 -5.07
C THR A 511 -27.78 27.21 -3.96
N SER A 512 -28.28 28.41 -4.29
CA SER A 512 -28.69 29.40 -3.31
C SER A 512 -29.85 30.26 -3.81
N ASN A 513 -30.51 30.98 -2.90
CA ASN A 513 -31.40 32.09 -3.22
C ASN A 513 -31.14 33.33 -2.35
N ALA A 514 -29.90 33.51 -1.89
CA ALA A 514 -29.47 34.67 -1.10
C ALA A 514 -29.59 36.03 -1.82
N ASP A 515 -29.58 36.02 -3.15
CA ASP A 515 -29.85 37.18 -4.01
C ASP A 515 -31.31 37.67 -3.93
N VAL A 516 -32.25 36.75 -3.68
CA VAL A 516 -33.70 37.05 -3.54
C VAL A 516 -34.13 37.14 -2.07
N PHE A 517 -33.57 36.30 -1.21
CA PHE A 517 -34.00 36.09 0.18
C PHE A 517 -32.87 36.31 1.20
N GLU A 518 -32.07 37.38 1.06
CA GLU A 518 -30.90 37.76 1.88
C GLU A 518 -30.89 37.18 3.32
N LYS A 519 -31.95 37.43 4.11
CA LYS A 519 -32.05 37.08 5.53
C LYS A 519 -32.61 35.69 5.85
N SER A 520 -33.26 35.04 4.89
CA SER A 520 -33.95 33.77 5.09
C SER A 520 -33.59 32.74 4.02
N HIS A 521 -32.46 32.89 3.33
CA HIS A 521 -32.13 32.08 2.16
C HIS A 521 -32.00 30.58 2.46
N ASP A 522 -32.25 29.81 1.42
CA ASP A 522 -31.92 28.38 1.35
C ASP A 522 -30.61 28.25 0.56
N GLU A 523 -29.74 27.32 0.95
CA GLU A 523 -28.43 27.11 0.31
C GLU A 523 -27.92 25.65 0.49
N LEU A 524 -27.28 25.10 -0.54
CA LEU A 524 -26.67 23.76 -0.58
C LEU A 524 -25.27 23.84 -1.19
N ASP A 525 -24.25 23.49 -0.42
CA ASP A 525 -22.86 23.77 -0.78
C ASP A 525 -22.03 22.54 -1.14
N ILE A 526 -21.19 22.66 -2.17
CA ILE A 526 -19.92 21.95 -2.32
C ILE A 526 -18.80 22.99 -2.40
N GLU A 527 -17.99 23.11 -1.35
CA GLU A 527 -16.88 24.07 -1.27
C GLU A 527 -15.53 23.37 -1.19
N PHE A 528 -14.68 23.58 -2.19
CA PHE A 528 -13.29 23.13 -2.21
C PHE A 528 -12.39 24.15 -1.54
N LEU A 529 -11.70 23.70 -0.49
CA LEU A 529 -10.85 24.50 0.38
C LEU A 529 -9.38 24.24 0.03
N GLY A 530 -8.73 25.24 -0.57
CA GLY A 530 -7.36 25.17 -1.01
C GLY A 530 -6.35 24.95 0.12
N ASN A 531 -5.12 24.61 -0.24
CA ASN A 531 -4.11 24.18 0.72
C ASN A 531 -2.71 24.68 0.37
N THR A 532 -1.80 24.59 1.33
CA THR A 532 -0.38 24.87 1.05
C THR A 532 0.18 23.80 0.11
N GLU A 533 1.09 24.21 -0.77
CA GLU A 533 1.85 23.35 -1.68
C GLU A 533 2.23 21.98 -1.08
N GLY A 534 2.03 20.90 -1.85
CA GLY A 534 2.26 19.53 -1.40
C GLY A 534 1.32 19.03 -0.30
N LYS A 535 0.15 19.66 -0.12
CA LYS A 535 -0.96 19.15 0.71
C LYS A 535 -2.23 19.01 -0.12
N PRO A 536 -3.00 17.92 0.06
CA PRO A 536 -4.20 17.69 -0.73
C PRO A 536 -5.26 18.75 -0.46
N TRP A 537 -6.05 19.05 -1.48
CA TRP A 537 -7.32 19.76 -1.34
C TRP A 537 -8.22 19.06 -0.31
N ARG A 538 -9.10 19.84 0.29
CA ARG A 538 -10.20 19.36 1.14
C ARG A 538 -11.47 19.96 0.61
N PHE A 539 -12.61 19.36 0.91
CA PHE A 539 -13.89 20.00 0.61
C PHE A 539 -14.87 19.83 1.77
N GLN A 540 -15.90 20.67 1.77
CA GLN A 540 -17.02 20.57 2.69
C GLN A 540 -18.34 20.60 1.94
N THR A 541 -19.35 19.92 2.52
CA THR A 541 -20.75 20.09 2.15
C THR A 541 -21.51 20.72 3.28
N ASN A 542 -22.51 21.52 2.97
CA ASN A 542 -23.28 22.28 3.95
C ASN A 542 -24.71 22.50 3.44
N ILE A 543 -25.62 22.79 4.37
CA ILE A 543 -27.07 22.90 4.12
C ILE A 543 -27.64 23.98 5.02
N TYR A 544 -28.30 24.96 4.42
CA TYR A 544 -29.07 25.98 5.11
C TYR A 544 -30.50 25.99 4.56
N GLY A 545 -31.49 25.82 5.44
CA GLY A 545 -32.90 26.11 5.14
C GLY A 545 -33.37 27.35 5.88
N ASN A 546 -34.17 28.19 5.21
CA ASN A 546 -34.85 29.37 5.74
C ASN A 546 -33.98 30.32 6.60
N GLY A 547 -32.74 30.56 6.19
CA GLY A 547 -31.81 31.45 6.90
C GLY A 547 -31.18 30.85 8.16
N SER A 548 -31.15 29.53 8.31
CA SER A 548 -30.47 28.82 9.41
C SER A 548 -28.93 28.93 9.38
N THR A 549 -28.37 30.04 8.91
CA THR A 549 -26.92 30.32 8.81
C THR A 549 -26.19 30.24 10.14
N ASN A 550 -26.88 30.50 11.25
CA ASN A 550 -26.37 30.29 12.60
C ASN A 550 -26.23 28.81 13.01
N ARG A 551 -26.87 27.89 12.28
CA ARG A 551 -26.92 26.44 12.51
C ARG A 551 -26.41 25.66 11.29
N GLY A 552 -25.18 25.98 10.87
CA GLY A 552 -24.46 25.25 9.83
C GLY A 552 -24.40 23.73 10.05
N ARG A 553 -24.47 23.02 8.93
CA ARG A 553 -24.59 21.57 8.80
C ARG A 553 -23.38 21.01 8.07
N GLU A 554 -22.19 21.46 8.45
CA GLU A 554 -20.96 21.21 7.73
C GLU A 554 -20.51 19.76 7.94
N GLU A 555 -20.31 19.03 6.86
CA GLU A 555 -19.50 17.81 6.85
C GLU A 555 -18.26 18.07 5.99
N ARG A 556 -17.09 17.57 6.42
CA ARG A 556 -15.82 17.86 5.75
C ARG A 556 -15.03 16.60 5.45
N TYR A 557 -14.50 16.53 4.24
CA TYR A 557 -13.89 15.33 3.70
C TYR A 557 -12.55 15.61 3.03
N ARG A 558 -11.74 14.56 2.94
CA ARG A 558 -10.63 14.48 1.99
C ARG A 558 -11.17 13.89 0.67
N LEU A 559 -10.47 14.12 -0.43
CA LEU A 559 -10.70 13.38 -1.66
C LEU A 559 -9.79 12.15 -1.69
N TRP A 560 -10.20 11.18 -2.51
CA TRP A 560 -9.47 9.94 -2.74
C TRP A 560 -8.64 9.98 -4.03
N PHE A 561 -8.66 11.09 -4.75
CA PHE A 561 -7.82 11.42 -5.91
C PHE A 561 -7.21 12.82 -5.73
N ASP A 562 -6.34 13.23 -6.65
CA ASP A 562 -5.87 14.62 -6.75
C ASP A 562 -6.76 15.41 -7.73
N PRO A 563 -7.68 16.27 -7.25
CA PRO A 563 -8.63 17.01 -8.09
C PRO A 563 -7.97 18.07 -8.99
N THR A 564 -6.64 18.20 -8.96
CA THR A 564 -5.88 19.11 -9.83
C THR A 564 -5.38 18.42 -11.10
N LYS A 565 -5.42 17.08 -11.16
CA LYS A 565 -4.86 16.29 -12.27
C LYS A 565 -5.87 16.04 -13.38
N ASP A 566 -7.08 15.65 -13.03
CA ASP A 566 -8.16 15.41 -13.99
C ASP A 566 -9.49 15.97 -13.48
N PHE A 567 -10.48 15.99 -14.38
CA PHE A 567 -11.85 16.37 -14.08
C PHE A 567 -12.57 15.23 -13.35
N HIS A 568 -13.18 15.58 -12.22
CA HIS A 568 -14.09 14.70 -11.49
C HIS A 568 -15.48 15.31 -11.47
N ARG A 569 -16.52 14.47 -11.42
CA ARG A 569 -17.90 14.96 -11.43
C ARG A 569 -18.36 15.29 -10.02
N TYR A 570 -19.01 16.44 -9.86
CA TYR A 570 -19.61 16.83 -8.59
C TYR A 570 -21.07 17.14 -8.85
N SER A 571 -21.95 16.54 -8.04
CA SER A 571 -23.39 16.68 -8.26
C SER A 571 -24.16 16.92 -6.97
N ILE A 572 -25.22 17.72 -7.08
CA ILE A 572 -26.20 17.99 -6.04
C ILE A 572 -27.56 17.54 -6.57
N LEU A 573 -28.14 16.51 -5.96
CA LEU A 573 -29.56 16.19 -6.09
C LEU A 573 -30.31 16.88 -4.96
N TRP A 574 -31.38 17.59 -5.27
CA TRP A 574 -32.30 18.18 -4.30
C TRP A 574 -33.73 17.99 -4.76
N THR A 575 -34.54 17.30 -3.96
CA THR A 575 -35.96 16.98 -4.21
C THR A 575 -36.83 17.45 -3.04
N PRO A 576 -38.17 17.28 -3.06
CA PRO A 576 -39.01 17.56 -1.90
C PRO A 576 -38.73 16.67 -0.68
N GLU A 577 -38.05 15.53 -0.89
CA GLU A 577 -37.90 14.43 0.07
C GLU A 577 -36.46 14.24 0.58
N LYS A 578 -35.45 14.57 -0.23
CA LYS A 578 -34.04 14.35 0.13
C LYS A 578 -33.06 15.19 -0.68
N ILE A 579 -31.89 15.40 -0.08
CA ILE A 579 -30.71 15.99 -0.71
C ILE A 579 -29.63 14.92 -0.77
N ILE A 580 -28.95 14.78 -1.91
CA ILE A 580 -27.82 13.86 -2.05
C ILE A 580 -26.68 14.57 -2.76
N PHE A 581 -25.49 14.53 -2.13
CA PHE A 581 -24.25 15.03 -2.72
C PHE A 581 -23.46 13.85 -3.29
N TYR A 582 -22.90 14.04 -4.49
CA TYR A 582 -22.10 13.05 -5.20
C TYR A 582 -20.70 13.58 -5.50
N VAL A 583 -19.71 12.70 -5.40
CA VAL A 583 -18.37 12.86 -5.96
C VAL A 583 -18.11 11.68 -6.88
N ASP A 584 -17.80 11.99 -8.13
CA ASP A 584 -18.08 11.16 -9.29
C ASP A 584 -19.52 10.63 -9.20
N GLU A 585 -19.68 9.38 -8.77
CA GLU A 585 -21.00 8.73 -8.61
C GLU A 585 -21.12 7.98 -7.29
N VAL A 586 -20.15 8.18 -6.40
CA VAL A 586 -20.26 7.78 -5.00
C VAL A 586 -21.12 8.83 -4.30
N PRO A 587 -22.31 8.48 -3.77
CA PRO A 587 -23.01 9.38 -2.87
C PRO A 587 -22.16 9.54 -1.61
N ILE A 588 -21.80 10.78 -1.29
CA ILE A 588 -20.94 11.09 -0.14
C ILE A 588 -21.75 11.44 1.11
N ARG A 589 -22.98 11.92 0.90
CA ARG A 589 -23.91 12.39 1.92
C ARG A 589 -25.34 12.36 1.37
N GLU A 590 -26.23 11.69 2.09
CA GLU A 590 -27.68 11.71 1.91
C GLU A 590 -28.30 12.42 3.13
N VAL A 591 -29.23 13.34 2.91
CA VAL A 591 -30.04 13.98 3.95
C VAL A 591 -31.50 13.82 3.56
N VAL A 592 -32.19 12.89 4.23
CA VAL A 592 -33.62 12.65 4.07
C VAL A 592 -34.40 13.67 4.90
N ARG A 593 -35.45 14.25 4.31
CA ARG A 593 -36.33 15.20 4.98
C ARG A 593 -37.12 14.50 6.08
N ASN A 594 -37.06 15.05 7.28
CA ASN A 594 -37.92 14.72 8.41
C ASN A 594 -38.83 15.94 8.70
N GLU A 595 -40.09 15.74 9.09
CA GLU A 595 -41.01 16.82 9.48
C GLU A 595 -40.42 17.68 10.61
N GLU A 596 -39.66 17.07 11.53
CA GLU A 596 -38.98 17.75 12.64
C GLU A 596 -37.90 18.75 12.18
N MET A 597 -37.40 18.64 10.94
CA MET A 597 -36.51 19.67 10.36
C MET A 597 -37.26 21.00 10.16
N GLY A 598 -38.58 20.96 9.94
CA GLY A 598 -39.40 22.12 9.65
C GLY A 598 -38.79 22.99 8.54
N ALA A 599 -38.48 24.24 8.88
CA ALA A 599 -37.92 25.23 7.95
C ALA A 599 -36.42 25.04 7.66
N ASP A 600 -35.74 24.09 8.30
CA ASP A 600 -34.31 23.82 8.06
C ASP A 600 -34.05 23.02 6.77
N TYR A 601 -35.11 22.50 6.13
CA TYR A 601 -35.03 21.83 4.85
C TYR A 601 -35.25 22.84 3.70
N PRO A 602 -34.29 23.02 2.77
CA PRO A 602 -34.44 23.85 1.57
C PRO A 602 -35.72 23.57 0.79
N SER A 603 -36.58 24.58 0.69
CA SER A 603 -37.96 24.44 0.19
C SER A 603 -38.39 25.58 -0.75
N LYS A 604 -37.54 26.58 -0.99
CA LYS A 604 -37.79 27.70 -1.92
C LYS A 604 -36.91 27.57 -3.17
N PRO A 605 -37.34 28.09 -4.33
CA PRO A 605 -36.54 28.04 -5.56
C PRO A 605 -35.10 28.56 -5.36
N MET A 606 -34.12 27.89 -5.94
CA MET A 606 -32.70 28.28 -5.90
C MET A 606 -32.09 28.32 -7.30
N SER A 607 -31.14 29.23 -7.52
CA SER A 607 -30.25 29.21 -8.69
C SER A 607 -29.00 28.39 -8.36
N LEU A 608 -28.41 27.75 -9.37
CA LEU A 608 -27.07 27.15 -9.26
C LEU A 608 -26.02 28.23 -9.46
N TYR A 609 -25.06 28.30 -8.55
CA TYR A 609 -23.92 29.21 -8.53
C TYR A 609 -22.62 28.43 -8.65
N THR A 610 -21.62 29.06 -9.25
CA THR A 610 -20.26 28.52 -9.28
C THR A 610 -19.25 29.67 -9.23
N THR A 611 -18.34 29.65 -8.26
CA THR A 611 -17.44 30.79 -7.99
C THR A 611 -16.03 30.35 -7.58
N ILE A 612 -15.04 31.22 -7.82
CA ILE A 612 -13.68 31.14 -7.23
C ILE A 612 -13.34 32.45 -6.53
N TRP A 613 -12.91 32.39 -5.27
CA TRP A 613 -12.72 33.58 -4.43
C TRP A 613 -11.71 33.41 -3.29
N ASP A 614 -11.30 34.54 -2.70
CA ASP A 614 -10.36 34.62 -1.58
C ASP A 614 -11.05 34.46 -0.22
N ALA A 615 -11.02 33.24 0.30
CA ALA A 615 -11.51 32.84 1.62
C ALA A 615 -10.39 32.80 2.69
N SER A 616 -9.34 33.63 2.56
CA SER A 616 -8.16 33.68 3.45
C SER A 616 -8.45 33.83 4.94
N SER A 617 -9.65 34.29 5.32
CA SER A 617 -10.07 34.42 6.71
C SER A 617 -10.36 33.07 7.39
N TRP A 618 -10.64 32.00 6.63
CA TRP A 618 -11.05 30.72 7.22
C TRP A 618 -10.60 29.45 6.45
N ALA A 619 -10.57 29.46 5.11
CA ALA A 619 -10.48 28.22 4.30
C ALA A 619 -9.31 27.30 4.70
N THR A 620 -8.06 27.79 4.65
CA THR A 620 -6.89 26.94 4.90
C THR A 620 -6.47 26.97 6.37
N SER A 621 -6.82 25.89 7.06
CA SER A 621 -6.47 25.66 8.47
C SER A 621 -7.01 26.73 9.43
N GLY A 622 -8.22 27.24 9.17
CA GLY A 622 -8.85 28.29 9.98
C GLY A 622 -8.21 29.65 9.75
N GLY A 623 -7.93 30.00 8.50
CA GLY A 623 -7.34 31.29 8.10
C GLY A 623 -5.86 31.47 8.45
N LYS A 624 -5.16 30.41 8.88
CA LYS A 624 -3.73 30.48 9.21
C LYS A 624 -2.87 30.74 7.96
N TYR A 625 -3.24 30.15 6.84
CA TYR A 625 -2.57 30.33 5.55
C TYR A 625 -3.54 31.04 4.60
N LYS A 626 -3.01 32.00 3.86
CA LYS A 626 -3.77 32.97 3.04
C LYS A 626 -3.36 32.86 1.58
N VAL A 627 -4.18 33.43 0.68
CA VAL A 627 -3.87 33.52 -0.75
C VAL A 627 -2.55 34.27 -0.95
N ASN A 628 -1.70 33.69 -1.80
CA ASN A 628 -0.45 34.29 -2.21
C ASN A 628 -0.49 34.54 -3.72
N TYR A 629 -0.94 35.74 -4.10
CA TYR A 629 -1.12 36.16 -5.50
C TYR A 629 0.16 36.19 -6.37
N LYS A 630 1.32 35.76 -5.84
CA LYS A 630 2.49 35.40 -6.67
C LYS A 630 2.26 34.15 -7.53
N TYR A 631 1.32 33.30 -7.13
CA TYR A 631 0.90 32.09 -7.84
C TYR A 631 -0.36 32.31 -8.69
N ALA A 632 -0.84 33.55 -8.82
CA ALA A 632 -1.98 33.89 -9.67
C ALA A 632 -1.57 33.94 -11.16
N PRO A 633 -2.51 33.69 -12.10
CA PRO A 633 -3.92 33.39 -11.88
C PRO A 633 -4.15 31.95 -11.42
N PHE A 634 -5.05 31.78 -10.46
CA PHE A 634 -5.55 30.46 -10.06
C PHE A 634 -6.72 30.10 -10.96
N VAL A 635 -6.73 28.91 -11.56
CA VAL A 635 -7.71 28.52 -12.57
C VAL A 635 -8.48 27.28 -12.12
N ALA A 636 -9.79 27.40 -11.98
CA ALA A 636 -10.71 26.26 -11.87
C ALA A 636 -11.39 26.03 -13.21
N GLU A 637 -11.43 24.79 -13.68
CA GLU A 637 -11.97 24.42 -14.99
C GLU A 637 -13.24 23.58 -14.83
N PHE A 638 -14.27 23.90 -15.60
CA PHE A 638 -15.58 23.26 -15.58
C PHE A 638 -15.96 22.82 -17.00
N LYS A 639 -16.54 21.64 -17.15
CA LYS A 639 -17.09 21.11 -18.41
C LYS A 639 -18.26 20.17 -18.13
N ASP A 640 -18.89 19.66 -19.18
CA ASP A 640 -19.94 18.63 -19.11
C ASP A 640 -21.06 19.02 -18.11
N LEU A 641 -21.49 20.28 -18.22
CA LEU A 641 -22.47 20.90 -17.33
C LEU A 641 -23.85 20.27 -17.54
N ALA A 642 -24.49 19.78 -16.48
CA ALA A 642 -25.86 19.27 -16.52
C ALA A 642 -26.75 20.05 -15.54
N LEU A 643 -27.94 20.41 -16.01
CA LEU A 643 -28.87 21.30 -15.33
C LEU A 643 -30.31 20.78 -15.52
N GLU A 644 -30.69 19.79 -14.72
CA GLU A 644 -32.00 19.15 -14.77
C GLU A 644 -32.84 19.61 -13.58
N GLY A 645 -34.09 20.01 -13.79
CA GLY A 645 -34.98 20.45 -12.71
C GLY A 645 -36.21 21.19 -13.23
N CYS A 646 -37.11 21.57 -12.33
CA CYS A 646 -38.27 22.40 -12.69
C CYS A 646 -37.92 23.89 -12.61
N PRO A 647 -37.89 24.64 -13.73
CA PRO A 647 -37.67 26.08 -13.71
C PRO A 647 -38.82 26.79 -12.99
N ALA A 648 -38.49 27.74 -12.11
CA ALA A 648 -39.44 28.64 -11.48
C ALA A 648 -39.39 30.01 -12.17
N ASP A 649 -40.55 30.56 -12.55
CA ASP A 649 -40.66 31.95 -13.02
C ASP A 649 -40.39 32.90 -11.82
N PRO A 650 -39.39 33.81 -11.88
CA PRO A 650 -39.11 34.76 -10.81
C PRO A 650 -40.30 35.66 -10.42
N ILE A 651 -41.25 35.83 -11.34
CA ILE A 651 -42.48 36.61 -11.14
C ILE A 651 -43.54 35.80 -10.38
N GLN A 652 -43.58 34.48 -10.59
CA GLN A 652 -44.48 33.56 -9.88
C GLN A 652 -43.74 32.89 -8.72
N GLN A 653 -43.70 33.58 -7.57
CA GLN A 653 -42.96 33.17 -6.38
C GLN A 653 -43.25 31.74 -5.88
N ILE A 654 -44.39 31.16 -6.27
CA ILE A 654 -44.71 29.73 -6.15
C ILE A 654 -45.51 29.33 -7.41
N PRO A 655 -44.97 28.56 -8.37
CA PRO A 655 -45.79 27.96 -9.42
C PRO A 655 -46.73 26.91 -8.80
N PRO A 656 -47.93 26.66 -9.36
CA PRO A 656 -48.82 25.60 -8.88
C PRO A 656 -48.09 24.26 -8.85
N ALA A 657 -48.28 23.46 -7.80
CA ALA A 657 -47.54 22.19 -7.60
C ALA A 657 -47.65 21.22 -8.80
N GLU A 658 -48.75 21.32 -9.55
CA GLU A 658 -49.02 20.58 -10.79
C GLU A 658 -47.99 20.88 -11.90
N ALA A 659 -47.49 22.13 -12.01
CA ALA A 659 -46.59 22.55 -13.08
C ALA A 659 -45.20 21.89 -13.02
N CYS A 660 -44.76 21.48 -11.82
CA CYS A 660 -43.49 20.79 -11.62
C CYS A 660 -43.63 19.27 -11.43
N ALA A 661 -44.85 18.72 -11.42
CA ALA A 661 -45.10 17.32 -11.08
C ALA A 661 -44.39 16.33 -12.02
N GLU A 662 -44.33 16.63 -13.33
CA GLU A 662 -43.60 15.81 -14.30
C GLU A 662 -42.09 15.85 -14.07
N HIS A 663 -41.52 17.04 -13.80
CA HIS A 663 -40.11 17.18 -13.46
C HIS A 663 -39.74 16.44 -12.17
N TYR A 664 -40.59 16.49 -11.13
CA TYR A 664 -40.34 15.76 -9.88
C TYR A 664 -40.43 14.25 -10.09
N THR A 665 -41.42 13.77 -10.84
CA THR A 665 -41.51 12.36 -11.23
C THR A 665 -40.27 11.94 -12.02
N HIS A 666 -39.84 12.75 -12.99
CA HIS A 666 -38.63 12.49 -13.77
C HIS A 666 -37.41 12.34 -12.86
N LEU A 667 -37.08 13.36 -12.07
CA LEU A 667 -35.96 13.32 -11.10
C LEU A 667 -36.05 12.09 -10.19
N ALA A 668 -37.22 11.78 -9.64
CA ALA A 668 -37.42 10.64 -8.74
C ALA A 668 -37.26 9.27 -9.43
N THR A 669 -37.59 9.15 -10.71
CA THR A 669 -37.41 7.92 -11.51
C THR A 669 -35.99 7.72 -12.03
N GLN A 670 -35.16 8.76 -12.05
CA GLN A 670 -33.77 8.62 -12.48
C GLN A 670 -32.99 7.75 -11.49
N ASP A 671 -32.07 6.94 -12.04
CA ASP A 671 -31.27 5.99 -11.26
C ASP A 671 -30.50 6.69 -10.12
N TYR A 672 -30.03 7.92 -10.36
CA TYR A 672 -29.34 8.73 -9.36
C TYR A 672 -30.18 9.14 -8.15
N SER A 673 -31.51 9.07 -8.23
CA SER A 673 -32.38 9.27 -7.07
C SER A 673 -32.49 8.02 -6.19
N VAL A 674 -31.96 6.87 -6.61
CA VAL A 674 -32.04 5.61 -5.89
C VAL A 674 -30.72 5.29 -5.17
N ILE A 675 -30.75 5.30 -3.83
CA ILE A 675 -29.67 4.80 -3.00
C ILE A 675 -29.85 3.29 -2.79
N SER A 676 -29.32 2.54 -3.75
CA SER A 676 -29.18 1.08 -3.69
C SER A 676 -28.34 0.62 -2.49
N PRO A 677 -28.43 -0.66 -2.07
CA PRO A 677 -27.54 -1.21 -1.04
C PRO A 677 -26.05 -1.00 -1.36
N GLN A 678 -25.66 -1.13 -2.63
CA GLN A 678 -24.30 -0.89 -3.12
C GLN A 678 -23.89 0.58 -2.94
N ARG A 679 -24.73 1.53 -3.37
CA ARG A 679 -24.49 2.97 -3.18
C ARG A 679 -24.43 3.34 -1.69
N ARG A 680 -25.26 2.73 -0.84
CA ARG A 680 -25.22 2.92 0.62
C ARG A 680 -23.94 2.38 1.25
N ALA A 681 -23.44 1.23 0.79
CA ALA A 681 -22.16 0.66 1.21
C ALA A 681 -20.96 1.49 0.74
N ALA A 682 -21.01 2.02 -0.49
CA ALA A 682 -20.01 2.94 -1.02
C ALA A 682 -19.98 4.26 -0.22
N MET A 683 -21.15 4.86 0.07
CA MET A 683 -21.27 6.04 0.93
C MET A 683 -20.70 5.78 2.33
N SER A 684 -21.07 4.66 2.96
CA SER A 684 -20.54 4.26 4.28
C SER A 684 -19.02 4.12 4.26
N SER A 685 -18.46 3.46 3.24
CA SER A 685 -17.03 3.29 3.05
C SER A 685 -16.30 4.62 2.85
N PHE A 686 -16.86 5.51 2.02
CA PHE A 686 -16.33 6.86 1.82
C PHE A 686 -16.32 7.65 3.14
N ARG A 687 -17.44 7.70 3.87
CA ARG A 687 -17.56 8.37 5.18
C ARG A 687 -16.60 7.79 6.23
N GLN A 688 -16.38 6.48 6.19
CA GLN A 688 -15.46 5.78 7.10
C GLN A 688 -13.99 6.15 6.83
N ARG A 689 -13.59 6.39 5.57
CA ARG A 689 -12.20 6.68 5.21
C ARG A 689 -11.88 8.18 5.16
N TYR A 690 -12.75 8.99 4.57
CA TYR A 690 -12.41 10.35 4.14
C TYR A 690 -13.06 11.47 4.96
N MET A 691 -14.19 11.22 5.64
CA MET A 691 -14.83 12.22 6.50
C MET A 691 -14.01 12.48 7.77
N TYR A 692 -13.67 13.75 8.02
CA TYR A 692 -12.85 14.17 9.16
C TYR A 692 -13.56 15.17 10.10
N TYR A 693 -14.69 15.73 9.69
CA TYR A 693 -15.61 16.50 10.52
C TYR A 693 -17.06 16.19 10.12
N SER A 694 -17.95 16.06 11.10
CA SER A 694 -19.40 16.09 10.89
C SER A 694 -20.07 16.79 12.07
N TYR A 695 -20.96 17.73 11.76
CA TYR A 695 -21.78 18.46 12.73
C TYR A 695 -22.66 17.53 13.59
N CYS A 696 -23.14 16.39 13.05
CA CYS A 696 -23.94 15.42 13.78
C CYS A 696 -23.23 14.77 14.98
N TYR A 697 -21.89 14.84 15.03
CA TYR A 697 -21.09 14.37 16.17
C TYR A 697 -20.41 15.52 16.95
N ASP A 698 -20.75 16.77 16.64
CA ASP A 698 -20.27 17.96 17.36
C ASP A 698 -21.17 18.29 18.54
N SER A 699 -21.12 17.47 19.59
CA SER A 699 -21.92 17.65 20.81
C SER A 699 -21.57 18.92 21.61
N LEU A 700 -20.48 19.61 21.27
CA LEU A 700 -20.18 20.95 21.82
C LEU A 700 -20.94 22.06 21.10
N ARG A 701 -21.20 21.92 19.79
CA ARG A 701 -22.04 22.85 19.02
C ARG A 701 -23.53 22.51 19.14
N TYR A 702 -23.85 21.22 19.12
CA TYR A 702 -25.20 20.66 19.17
C TYR A 702 -25.32 19.63 20.30
N PRO A 703 -25.59 20.06 21.56
CA PRO A 703 -25.74 19.15 22.69
C PRO A 703 -26.82 18.07 22.49
N VAL A 704 -27.86 18.42 21.73
CA VAL A 704 -28.80 17.48 21.10
C VAL A 704 -28.53 17.52 19.59
N PRO A 705 -28.25 16.39 18.92
CA PRO A 705 -28.08 16.36 17.48
C PRO A 705 -29.33 16.87 16.74
N PRO A 706 -29.18 17.61 15.62
CA PRO A 706 -30.30 17.97 14.75
C PRO A 706 -31.13 16.76 14.28
N PRO A 707 -32.44 16.92 14.01
CA PRO A 707 -33.37 15.80 13.77
C PRO A 707 -33.09 14.98 12.51
N GLU A 708 -32.31 15.51 11.57
CA GLU A 708 -31.83 14.79 10.38
C GLU A 708 -30.62 13.88 10.65
N CYS A 709 -29.99 13.96 11.82
CA CYS A 709 -28.74 13.27 12.13
C CYS A 709 -28.92 11.79 12.52
N VAL A 710 -28.68 10.88 11.58
CA VAL A 710 -28.61 9.44 11.86
C VAL A 710 -27.32 9.10 12.62
N THR A 711 -27.45 8.82 13.93
CA THR A 711 -26.30 8.49 14.78
C THR A 711 -25.89 7.01 14.65
N VAL A 712 -24.87 6.73 13.82
CA VAL A 712 -24.28 5.39 13.70
C VAL A 712 -23.26 5.16 14.83
N PRO A 713 -23.41 4.16 15.73
CA PRO A 713 -22.53 4.00 16.89
C PRO A 713 -21.05 3.82 16.55
N ALA A 714 -20.75 3.01 15.52
CA ALA A 714 -19.38 2.77 15.04
C ALA A 714 -18.74 4.03 14.42
N GLU A 715 -19.54 4.89 13.78
CA GLU A 715 -19.07 6.16 13.24
C GLU A 715 -18.83 7.16 14.37
N LYS A 716 -19.81 7.36 15.28
CA LYS A 716 -19.69 8.19 16.48
C LYS A 716 -18.48 7.83 17.34
N ALA A 717 -18.16 6.54 17.47
CA ALA A 717 -16.99 6.08 18.20
C ALA A 717 -15.66 6.68 17.68
N ARG A 718 -15.58 7.06 16.40
CA ARG A 718 -14.41 7.69 15.77
C ARG A 718 -14.27 9.19 16.07
N PHE A 719 -15.35 9.87 16.46
CA PHE A 719 -15.39 11.33 16.64
C PHE A 719 -15.29 11.75 18.12
N LYS A 720 -14.58 12.85 18.37
CA LYS A 720 -14.62 13.59 19.63
C LYS A 720 -15.85 14.48 19.64
N ASP A 721 -16.24 14.90 20.84
CA ASP A 721 -17.31 15.84 21.18
C ASP A 721 -17.27 17.16 20.35
N THR A 722 -16.11 17.51 19.80
CA THR A 722 -15.88 18.62 18.84
C THR A 722 -16.25 18.30 17.37
N GLY A 723 -16.96 17.20 17.08
CA GLY A 723 -17.27 16.73 15.72
C GLY A 723 -16.06 16.28 14.89
N ARG A 724 -14.84 16.25 15.46
CA ARG A 724 -13.57 15.93 14.78
C ARG A 724 -13.02 14.58 15.21
N LEU A 725 -12.35 13.87 14.31
CA LEU A 725 -11.78 12.54 14.58
C LEU A 725 -10.89 12.47 15.84
N LYS A 726 -11.00 11.35 16.58
CA LYS A 726 -10.19 11.03 17.76
C LYS A 726 -8.70 10.91 17.40
N PHE A 727 -8.41 10.18 16.32
CA PHE A 727 -7.09 9.97 15.76
C PHE A 727 -7.15 10.21 14.23
N GLY A 728 -6.09 10.80 13.64
CA GLY A 728 -6.02 11.03 12.19
C GLY A 728 -6.29 12.47 11.70
N GLY A 729 -5.39 13.42 12.02
CA GLY A 729 -5.20 14.60 11.16
C GLY A 729 -5.72 15.95 11.64
N SER A 730 -5.57 16.30 12.92
CA SER A 730 -5.33 17.71 13.29
C SER A 730 -4.12 17.80 14.22
N HIS A 731 -3.29 18.83 14.03
CA HIS A 731 -2.01 18.97 14.73
C HIS A 731 -2.18 18.89 16.26
N LYS A 732 -1.25 18.20 16.93
CA LYS A 732 -1.10 18.30 18.39
C LYS A 732 -0.98 19.78 18.77
N ARG A 733 -2.02 20.35 19.37
CA ARG A 733 -1.87 21.54 20.22
C ARG A 733 -0.96 21.12 21.37
N GLN A 734 0.34 21.40 21.26
CA GLN A 734 1.17 21.53 22.44
C GLN A 734 0.57 22.67 23.25
N SER A 735 -0.17 22.34 24.31
CA SER A 735 -0.48 23.33 25.33
C SER A 735 0.85 23.75 25.93
N LYS A 736 1.27 24.99 25.68
CA LYS A 736 2.34 25.61 26.46
C LYS A 736 1.83 25.74 27.89
N ARG A 737 2.05 24.69 28.68
CA ARG A 737 1.86 24.67 30.12
C ARG A 737 2.74 25.81 30.66
N LYS A 738 2.13 26.96 30.98
CA LYS A 738 2.85 28.12 31.54
C LYS A 738 3.51 27.66 32.84
N SER A 739 4.81 27.36 32.80
CA SER A 739 5.57 27.12 34.01
C SER A 739 5.54 28.40 34.83
N HIS A 740 4.78 28.41 35.92
CA HIS A 740 4.87 29.47 36.92
C HIS A 740 6.30 29.46 37.47
N LYS A 741 7.13 30.40 37.00
CA LYS A 741 8.37 30.74 37.71
C LYS A 741 7.94 31.31 39.06
N ARG A 742 8.05 30.46 40.09
CA ARG A 742 7.85 30.84 41.49
C ARG A 742 9.03 31.73 41.87
N ASN A 743 8.89 33.05 41.71
CA ASN A 743 9.87 34.00 42.20
C ASN A 743 9.91 33.87 43.73
N ARG A 744 11.08 33.54 44.28
CA ARG A 744 11.36 33.68 45.71
C ARG A 744 11.46 35.17 46.02
N ALA A 745 10.44 35.73 46.67
CA ALA A 745 10.56 37.01 47.34
C ALA A 745 11.31 36.79 48.67
N VAL A 746 12.33 37.61 48.92
CA VAL A 746 12.94 37.78 50.24
C VAL A 746 12.07 38.80 50.99
N PRO A 747 11.71 38.58 52.26
CA PRO A 747 10.87 39.51 52.98
C PRO A 747 11.70 40.72 53.43
N ASN A 748 11.12 41.91 53.31
CA ASN A 748 11.43 43.03 54.19
C ASN A 748 10.11 43.64 54.63
N SER A 749 10.00 43.89 55.93
CA SER A 749 8.94 44.70 56.51
C SER A 749 9.20 46.18 56.22
N ASP A 750 8.14 46.98 56.10
CA ASP A 750 7.73 47.85 57.21
C ASP A 750 6.41 48.56 56.89
N ASN A 751 5.68 48.93 57.95
CA ASN A 751 4.35 49.54 57.89
C ASN A 751 4.43 51.08 57.91
N ALA A 752 3.53 51.74 57.17
CA ALA A 752 2.78 52.97 57.50
C ALA A 752 2.00 53.39 56.23
N ALA A 753 0.66 53.43 56.18
CA ALA A 753 -0.23 54.39 56.86
C ALA A 753 0.05 55.82 56.36
N ASP A 754 -0.89 56.53 55.70
CA ASP A 754 -2.20 56.90 56.24
C ASP A 754 -3.22 57.39 55.16
N ILE A 755 -4.51 57.31 55.52
CA ILE A 755 -5.73 57.92 54.93
C ILE A 755 -6.22 57.37 53.57
#